data_AF-A0A1V6F837-F1
#
_entry.id   AF-A0A1V6F837-F1
#
_cell.length_a   1.000
_cell.length_b   1.000
_cell.length_c   1.000
_cell.angle_alpha   90.00
_cell.angle_beta   90.00
_cell.angle_gamma   90.00
#
_symmetry.space_group_name_H-M   'P 1'
#
loop_
_entity.id
_entity.type
_entity.pdbx_description
1 polymer ?
#
loop_
_entity_poly.entity_id
_entity_poly.type
_entity_poly.pdbx_seq_one_letter_code
_entity_poly.pdbx_strand_id
1 'polypeptide(L)'
;MKLTKKLASCLLLLAAAALVAAPLSFTPVRITQPDGSEVDIFASGDEFHNWLHDSQNYTIVQNDEGWYVYARQDGEGVAPTDLVAGSSSPGQRGLQPGINLSQNLIRQKYDRYSSMRDYSNAKSPHTGQFNNLVVFIKFADDTEFTSPLSVYEEIFNNPSGNSMKRFFNEASYNQLNVDSFFYPIPDGDVIISYTDSYERNYFRPYSVTNPQGYSGDGQRTEREHQLLLRAVTAIAPQIPASMVIDGDNDGYVDNTCFIIRGGTDGWAELLWPHRWVLYTVNAMINGKRVWDFNFQIETSTLASGAGVLSHEMFHSLGAPDLYRYNDNTIDPIGAWDLMCSDQNPPQHMSVWMKYRYGQWLTEVPEITQSGTYTLSPVASSATNNIYRVPSWRNGEYYLLEYRKASANYDHNIPGYGLLVYRLDVSESGNASGPPDELYIYRPYGVNTTTNGMLGQAGFSAQSGRTELSEATSPNGFMSNNAPGGLNLYDVGEAGETITFKVKISDIQLTQPHGGETWFSGSNKSISWKSKATTGSVTVEYSLDGGNQWTVLTSTGSPNGSHVWTNIPILNTTQAHIRVTLNSNGHSDSNVYPFTILSEVAVPEGTWPENGATGVPTNPLLRWTGVAGVTGYQFQVSDNQDFDSYLVNIMDHPTSSYQLSELQPYQNYYWRVCSISELGIGPFCQTMSFTTGNITDLPAPPQLVFPSDLATGLPLEITFNWEPQSLADSYAIQVTRDPWFASVDHYIQGIGGTSVTVSSLNYNTNYFWRVSSSNVAGSSLFSPIRRFTTMQGTAVDDPGVLPPRDRLEQNYPNPFNPSTTITFSLKDPSAPAELRIFNLKGQLVRTLYKGIPGGRELKLVWDGKDEQGRDVASGIYHYKLSGGGFSKTRKMLLLK
;
A
#
# COMPACT_ATOMS: atom_id res chain seq x y z
N MET A 1 -19.62 1.10 -74.12
CA MET A 1 -20.74 1.07 -73.16
C MET A 1 -20.14 1.30 -71.78
N LYS A 2 -20.74 2.21 -70.99
CA LYS A 2 -20.36 2.74 -69.65
C LYS A 2 -19.87 1.62 -68.69
N LEU A 3 -18.96 1.81 -67.73
CA LEU A 3 -18.90 2.80 -66.64
C LEU A 3 -17.49 2.90 -66.03
N THR A 4 -17.25 4.05 -65.41
CA THR A 4 -16.10 4.63 -64.71
C THR A 4 -15.60 3.93 -63.43
N LYS A 5 -14.28 3.96 -63.17
CA LYS A 5 -13.68 4.63 -61.98
C LYS A 5 -12.17 4.91 -62.18
N LYS A 6 -11.83 6.19 -62.00
CA LYS A 6 -10.49 6.82 -62.01
C LYS A 6 -9.92 6.82 -60.58
N LEU A 7 -8.57 6.79 -60.49
CA LEU A 7 -7.64 7.40 -59.50
C LEU A 7 -8.00 7.31 -58.00
N ALA A 8 -7.10 6.96 -57.09
CA ALA A 8 -5.77 7.55 -56.95
C ALA A 8 -4.78 6.59 -56.25
N SER A 9 -3.59 6.49 -56.84
CA SER A 9 -2.35 6.14 -56.16
C SER A 9 -1.64 7.45 -55.80
N CYS A 10 -1.24 7.60 -54.54
CA CYS A 10 -0.12 8.40 -54.02
C CYS A 10 -0.42 8.86 -52.60
N LEU A 11 0.10 8.14 -51.60
CA LEU A 11 0.62 8.64 -50.32
C LEU A 11 1.02 7.42 -49.47
N LEU A 12 2.18 6.87 -49.82
CA LEU A 12 2.96 5.95 -49.00
C LEU A 12 4.22 6.75 -48.70
N LEU A 13 4.26 7.41 -47.53
CA LEU A 13 5.45 8.03 -46.94
C LEU A 13 5.13 8.39 -45.48
N LEU A 14 5.79 7.66 -44.58
CA LEU A 14 6.23 8.02 -43.23
C LEU A 14 5.24 8.82 -42.36
N ALA A 15 4.54 8.11 -41.48
CA ALA A 15 3.82 8.69 -40.35
C ALA A 15 4.19 7.88 -39.10
N ALA A 16 4.86 8.51 -38.13
CA ALA A 16 5.30 7.89 -36.89
C ALA A 16 5.15 8.87 -35.72
N ALA A 17 4.90 8.27 -34.54
CA ALA A 17 4.57 8.80 -33.21
C ALA A 17 3.07 9.07 -32.97
N ALA A 18 2.51 8.36 -32.00
CA ALA A 18 1.35 8.71 -31.19
C ALA A 18 1.66 8.11 -29.80
N LEU A 19 1.75 8.94 -28.76
CA LEU A 19 2.10 8.55 -27.40
C LEU A 19 1.41 9.46 -26.41
N VAL A 20 1.32 8.99 -25.16
CA VAL A 20 0.17 9.07 -24.25
C VAL A 20 0.49 9.90 -23.01
N ALA A 21 -0.47 10.54 -22.33
CA ALA A 21 -0.23 11.10 -20.98
C ALA A 21 -0.37 10.08 -19.86
N ALA A 22 0.20 10.46 -18.71
CA ALA A 22 0.05 9.80 -17.42
C ALA A 22 -1.44 9.50 -17.09
N PRO A 23 -1.74 8.31 -16.53
CA PRO A 23 -3.08 7.97 -16.09
C PRO A 23 -3.34 8.75 -14.81
N LEU A 24 -4.41 9.54 -14.80
CA LEU A 24 -4.89 10.12 -13.56
C LEU A 24 -5.40 8.99 -12.65
N SER A 25 -5.17 9.11 -11.36
CA SER A 25 -5.68 8.16 -10.37
C SER A 25 -6.28 8.92 -9.21
N PHE A 26 -7.55 8.63 -8.93
CA PHE A 26 -8.31 9.26 -7.87
C PHE A 26 -8.18 10.80 -7.88
N THR A 27 -8.19 11.41 -9.06
CA THR A 27 -8.14 12.87 -9.17
C THR A 27 -9.49 13.44 -8.78
N PRO A 28 -9.58 14.30 -7.75
CA PRO A 28 -10.85 14.86 -7.31
C PRO A 28 -11.50 15.69 -8.42
N VAL A 29 -12.79 15.42 -8.68
CA VAL A 29 -13.61 16.15 -9.63
C VAL A 29 -14.89 16.56 -8.93
N ARG A 30 -15.29 17.82 -9.09
CA ARG A 30 -16.59 18.29 -8.64
C ARG A 30 -17.55 18.37 -9.82
N ILE A 31 -18.67 17.67 -9.72
CA ILE A 31 -19.73 17.67 -10.72
C ILE A 31 -21.00 18.34 -10.18
N THR A 32 -21.80 18.91 -11.07
CA THR A 32 -23.12 19.48 -10.75
C THR A 32 -24.21 18.61 -11.36
N GLN A 33 -25.17 18.18 -10.55
CA GLN A 33 -26.34 17.43 -10.98
C GLN A 33 -27.38 18.37 -11.65
N PRO A 34 -28.33 17.84 -12.44
CA PRO A 34 -29.39 18.65 -13.07
C PRO A 34 -30.25 19.49 -12.11
N ASP A 35 -30.36 19.08 -10.83
CA ASP A 35 -31.07 19.83 -9.79
C ASP A 35 -30.24 20.94 -9.12
N GLY A 36 -28.98 21.12 -9.57
CA GLY A 36 -28.05 22.10 -9.04
C GLY A 36 -27.25 21.62 -7.83
N SER A 37 -27.43 20.39 -7.35
CA SER A 37 -26.59 19.83 -6.29
C SER A 37 -25.17 19.55 -6.78
N GLU A 38 -24.17 19.81 -5.93
CA GLU A 38 -22.76 19.51 -6.22
C GLU A 38 -22.34 18.19 -5.55
N VAL A 39 -21.55 17.39 -6.26
CA VAL A 39 -21.03 16.11 -5.77
C VAL A 39 -19.53 16.04 -6.04
N ASP A 40 -18.76 15.71 -5.00
CA ASP A 40 -17.33 15.41 -5.11
C ASP A 40 -17.17 13.93 -5.49
N ILE A 41 -16.54 13.69 -6.63
CA ILE A 41 -16.21 12.38 -7.17
C ILE A 41 -14.72 12.34 -7.53
N PHE A 42 -14.30 11.26 -8.15
CA PHE A 42 -12.94 11.06 -8.62
C PHE A 42 -12.95 10.66 -10.09
N ALA A 43 -11.87 10.98 -10.78
CA ALA A 43 -11.63 10.53 -12.13
C ALA A 43 -10.30 9.77 -12.16
N SER A 44 -10.30 8.65 -12.86
CA SER A 44 -9.12 7.80 -13.07
C SER A 44 -9.03 7.34 -14.52
N GLY A 45 -7.83 6.98 -14.94
CA GLY A 45 -7.53 6.45 -16.27
C GLY A 45 -6.68 7.39 -17.11
N ASP A 46 -6.45 6.99 -18.36
CA ASP A 46 -5.58 7.67 -19.32
C ASP A 46 -6.38 8.27 -20.48
N GLU A 47 -5.68 8.68 -21.53
CA GLU A 47 -6.28 9.27 -22.74
C GLU A 47 -7.08 8.31 -23.62
N PHE A 48 -6.91 7.00 -23.46
CA PHE A 48 -7.67 6.00 -24.23
C PHE A 48 -8.90 5.56 -23.47
N HIS A 49 -8.77 5.49 -22.15
CA HIS A 49 -9.85 5.08 -21.28
C HIS A 49 -9.74 5.74 -19.91
N ASN A 50 -10.71 6.61 -19.62
CA ASN A 50 -10.94 7.18 -18.31
C ASN A 50 -12.36 6.85 -17.82
N TRP A 51 -12.54 6.87 -16.51
CA TRP A 51 -13.84 6.70 -15.89
C TRP A 51 -13.96 7.56 -14.63
N LEU A 52 -15.20 7.94 -14.33
CA LEU A 52 -15.56 8.60 -13.09
C LEU A 52 -15.91 7.55 -12.05
N HIS A 53 -15.57 7.78 -10.80
CA HIS A 53 -15.93 6.91 -9.68
C HIS A 53 -15.96 7.65 -8.34
N ASP A 54 -16.51 7.03 -7.30
CA ASP A 54 -16.45 7.57 -5.94
C ASP A 54 -15.19 7.10 -5.18
N SER A 55 -15.06 7.47 -3.90
CA SER A 55 -13.91 7.10 -3.06
C SER A 55 -13.77 5.59 -2.83
N GLN A 56 -14.80 4.81 -3.13
CA GLN A 56 -14.81 3.36 -3.03
C GLN A 56 -14.68 2.67 -4.40
N ASN A 57 -14.37 3.45 -5.45
CA ASN A 57 -14.21 3.01 -6.83
C ASN A 57 -15.50 2.48 -7.47
N TYR A 58 -16.68 2.96 -7.07
CA TYR A 58 -17.91 2.68 -7.83
C TYR A 58 -18.00 3.61 -9.03
N THR A 59 -18.01 3.02 -10.24
CA THR A 59 -18.05 3.75 -11.50
C THR A 59 -19.33 4.57 -11.66
N ILE A 60 -19.20 5.78 -12.18
CA ILE A 60 -20.25 6.78 -12.39
C ILE A 60 -20.29 7.13 -13.88
N VAL A 61 -21.50 7.19 -14.45
CA VAL A 61 -21.79 7.58 -15.83
C VAL A 61 -22.95 8.57 -15.86
N GLN A 62 -23.17 9.26 -16.98
CA GLN A 62 -24.33 10.14 -17.17
C GLN A 62 -25.44 9.39 -17.90
N ASN A 63 -26.70 9.53 -17.44
CA ASN A 63 -27.86 8.98 -18.13
C ASN A 63 -28.41 9.97 -19.20
N ASP A 64 -29.39 9.52 -19.99
CA ASP A 64 -30.01 10.32 -21.06
C ASP A 64 -30.71 11.59 -20.56
N GLU A 65 -31.03 11.66 -19.27
CA GLU A 65 -31.67 12.79 -18.59
C GLU A 65 -30.64 13.79 -18.03
N GLY A 66 -29.34 13.53 -18.19
CA GLY A 66 -28.26 14.38 -17.73
C GLY A 66 -27.81 14.17 -16.28
N TRP A 67 -28.37 13.18 -15.58
CA TRP A 67 -27.97 12.84 -14.21
C TRP A 67 -26.69 12.02 -14.18
N TYR A 68 -25.78 12.34 -13.26
CA TYR A 68 -24.65 11.48 -12.93
C TYR A 68 -25.12 10.39 -11.98
N VAL A 69 -25.05 9.14 -12.45
CA VAL A 69 -25.57 7.94 -11.81
C VAL A 69 -24.48 6.88 -11.74
N TYR A 70 -24.56 5.99 -10.76
CA TYR A 70 -23.69 4.83 -10.71
C TYR A 70 -23.93 3.92 -11.92
N ALA A 71 -22.88 3.28 -12.40
CA ALA A 71 -22.90 2.41 -13.55
C ALA A 71 -23.08 0.95 -13.16
N ARG A 72 -23.66 0.16 -14.07
CA ARG A 72 -23.64 -1.31 -14.02
C ARG A 72 -22.87 -1.85 -15.22
N GLN A 73 -22.35 -3.06 -15.10
CA GLN A 73 -21.78 -3.78 -16.24
C GLN A 73 -22.86 -4.01 -17.30
N ASP A 74 -22.54 -3.73 -18.56
CA ASP A 74 -23.41 -4.00 -19.71
C ASP A 74 -22.60 -4.57 -20.88
N GLY A 75 -22.56 -5.91 -20.96
CA GLY A 75 -21.69 -6.60 -21.91
C GLY A 75 -20.22 -6.23 -21.72
N GLU A 76 -19.57 -5.82 -22.82
CA GLU A 76 -18.19 -5.35 -22.80
C GLU A 76 -18.04 -3.91 -22.26
N GLY A 77 -19.14 -3.17 -22.07
CA GLY A 77 -19.14 -1.79 -21.59
C GLY A 77 -19.84 -1.58 -20.25
N VAL A 78 -20.23 -0.34 -19.99
CA VAL A 78 -20.97 0.07 -18.79
C VAL A 78 -22.23 0.84 -19.19
N ALA A 79 -23.30 0.70 -18.41
CA ALA A 79 -24.57 1.37 -18.65
C ALA A 79 -25.07 2.13 -17.40
N PRO A 80 -25.79 3.25 -17.58
CA PRO A 80 -26.34 4.02 -16.46
C PRO A 80 -27.39 3.23 -15.67
N THR A 81 -27.45 3.49 -14.36
CA THR A 81 -28.51 3.00 -13.45
C THR A 81 -29.44 4.13 -13.02
N ASP A 82 -30.40 3.81 -12.15
CA ASP A 82 -31.28 4.77 -11.46
C ASP A 82 -30.63 5.40 -10.22
N LEU A 83 -29.41 5.00 -9.86
CA LEU A 83 -28.77 5.40 -8.61
C LEU A 83 -27.95 6.66 -8.79
N VAL A 84 -28.48 7.80 -8.34
CA VAL A 84 -27.83 9.10 -8.44
C VAL A 84 -26.59 9.19 -7.53
N ALA A 85 -25.46 9.60 -8.11
CA ALA A 85 -24.20 9.81 -7.40
C ALA A 85 -24.38 10.92 -6.34
N GLY A 86 -23.85 10.71 -5.13
CA GLY A 86 -23.95 11.65 -4.00
C GLY A 86 -25.22 11.55 -3.17
N SER A 87 -26.28 10.87 -3.65
CA SER A 87 -27.53 10.66 -2.91
C SER A 87 -27.90 9.19 -2.70
N SER A 88 -27.35 8.29 -3.52
CA SER A 88 -27.59 6.85 -3.45
C SER A 88 -26.41 6.09 -2.84
N SER A 89 -26.66 4.89 -2.31
CA SER A 89 -25.63 3.97 -1.79
C SER A 89 -25.50 2.73 -2.68
N PRO A 90 -24.51 2.67 -3.59
CA PRO A 90 -24.42 1.63 -4.63
C PRO A 90 -24.19 0.22 -4.04
N GLY A 91 -23.38 0.09 -2.98
CA GLY A 91 -23.10 -1.20 -2.34
C GLY A 91 -24.33 -1.84 -1.66
N GLN A 92 -25.27 -1.05 -1.15
CA GLN A 92 -26.53 -1.57 -0.58
C GLN A 92 -27.49 -2.09 -1.65
N ARG A 93 -27.26 -1.72 -2.92
CA ARG A 93 -28.08 -2.10 -4.08
C ARG A 93 -27.41 -3.15 -4.96
N GLY A 94 -26.30 -3.75 -4.50
CA GLY A 94 -25.65 -4.88 -5.15
C GLY A 94 -24.74 -4.55 -6.33
N LEU A 95 -24.42 -3.27 -6.56
CA LEU A 95 -23.36 -2.90 -7.51
C LEU A 95 -21.99 -3.34 -6.96
N GLN A 96 -21.07 -3.64 -7.88
CA GLN A 96 -19.69 -3.98 -7.53
C GLN A 96 -18.79 -2.76 -7.81
N PRO A 97 -17.82 -2.45 -6.93
CA PRO A 97 -16.80 -1.46 -7.22
C PRO A 97 -15.87 -1.97 -8.34
N GLY A 98 -15.25 -1.06 -9.08
CA GLY A 98 -14.29 -1.35 -10.15
C GLY A 98 -14.88 -1.82 -11.48
N ILE A 99 -16.21 -1.75 -11.65
CA ILE A 99 -16.89 -2.06 -12.92
C ILE A 99 -16.37 -1.13 -14.03
N ASN A 100 -15.89 -1.68 -15.14
CA ASN A 100 -15.29 -0.88 -16.20
C ASN A 100 -15.51 -1.51 -17.59
N LEU A 101 -15.01 -0.84 -18.65
CA LEU A 101 -14.91 -1.48 -19.96
C LEU A 101 -14.13 -2.79 -19.84
N SER A 102 -14.52 -3.79 -20.63
CA SER A 102 -13.82 -5.07 -20.68
C SER A 102 -12.38 -4.88 -21.18
N GLN A 103 -11.48 -5.77 -20.76
CA GLN A 103 -10.10 -5.79 -21.27
C GLN A 103 -10.03 -5.88 -22.80
N ASN A 104 -11.01 -6.52 -23.46
CA ASN A 104 -11.05 -6.58 -24.92
C ASN A 104 -11.35 -5.22 -25.56
N LEU A 105 -12.32 -4.46 -25.03
CA LEU A 105 -12.66 -3.13 -25.55
C LEU A 105 -11.54 -2.12 -25.27
N ILE A 106 -10.97 -2.18 -24.07
CA ILE A 106 -9.78 -1.42 -23.69
C ILE A 106 -8.64 -1.74 -24.65
N ARG A 107 -8.33 -3.03 -24.85
CA ARG A 107 -7.29 -3.47 -25.81
C ARG A 107 -7.56 -3.03 -27.24
N GLN A 108 -8.80 -3.09 -27.72
CA GLN A 108 -9.16 -2.60 -29.07
C GLN A 108 -8.94 -1.08 -29.21
N LYS A 109 -9.25 -0.30 -28.16
CA LYS A 109 -8.94 1.14 -28.11
C LYS A 109 -7.43 1.38 -28.23
N TYR A 110 -6.59 0.57 -27.56
CA TYR A 110 -5.12 0.65 -27.67
C TYR A 110 -4.56 0.13 -29.00
N ASP A 111 -5.02 -1.03 -29.48
CA ASP A 111 -4.54 -1.70 -30.70
C ASP A 111 -4.72 -0.82 -31.94
N ARG A 112 -5.79 -0.01 -31.95
CA ARG A 112 -6.09 0.96 -33.01
C ARG A 112 -4.95 1.96 -33.27
N TYR A 113 -4.13 2.23 -32.26
CA TYR A 113 -3.04 3.19 -32.33
C TYR A 113 -1.65 2.56 -32.11
N SER A 114 -1.59 1.25 -31.85
CA SER A 114 -0.35 0.49 -31.65
C SER A 114 0.68 0.68 -32.78
N SER A 115 0.21 0.76 -34.02
CA SER A 115 1.04 0.97 -35.22
C SER A 115 1.66 2.36 -35.35
N MET A 116 1.32 3.30 -34.46
CA MET A 116 1.82 4.68 -34.46
C MET A 116 2.91 4.92 -33.39
N ARG A 117 3.20 3.95 -32.53
CA ARG A 117 4.21 4.06 -31.46
C ARG A 117 5.63 3.93 -32.05
N ASP A 118 6.44 4.97 -31.94
CA ASP A 118 7.85 4.94 -32.35
C ASP A 118 8.73 5.49 -31.22
N TYR A 119 9.55 4.60 -30.64
CA TYR A 119 10.52 4.91 -29.58
C TYR A 119 11.96 5.00 -30.12
N SER A 120 12.14 5.04 -31.44
CA SER A 120 13.47 5.08 -32.04
C SER A 120 14.06 6.50 -32.02
N ASN A 121 15.22 6.62 -31.36
CA ASN A 121 16.23 7.69 -31.40
C ASN A 121 15.77 9.16 -31.48
N ALA A 122 15.96 9.86 -30.35
CA ALA A 122 16.09 11.30 -30.13
C ALA A 122 15.41 12.24 -31.13
N LYS A 123 14.19 12.69 -30.77
CA LYS A 123 13.40 13.73 -31.46
C LYS A 123 13.47 15.10 -30.76
N SER A 124 14.47 15.29 -29.90
CA SER A 124 14.70 16.52 -29.14
C SER A 124 16.10 16.50 -28.53
N PRO A 125 16.66 17.66 -28.13
CA PRO A 125 17.97 17.72 -27.50
C PRO A 125 17.95 17.15 -26.07
N HIS A 126 18.75 16.10 -25.82
CA HIS A 126 18.91 15.49 -24.50
C HIS A 126 19.84 16.26 -23.55
N THR A 127 20.63 17.19 -24.08
CA THR A 127 21.58 17.99 -23.30
C THR A 127 21.58 19.45 -23.76
N GLY A 128 22.08 20.35 -22.92
CA GLY A 128 22.13 21.78 -23.17
C GLY A 128 20.80 22.46 -22.88
N GLN A 129 20.46 23.46 -23.69
CA GLN A 129 19.26 24.28 -23.53
C GLN A 129 18.07 23.65 -24.26
N PHE A 130 16.98 23.44 -23.53
CA PHE A 130 15.69 23.00 -24.05
C PHE A 130 14.64 24.09 -23.80
N ASN A 131 13.99 24.58 -24.86
CA ASN A 131 12.99 25.64 -24.76
C ASN A 131 11.58 25.06 -24.93
N ASN A 132 10.87 24.89 -23.82
CA ASN A 132 9.50 24.39 -23.77
C ASN A 132 8.51 25.55 -24.03
N LEU A 133 7.61 25.40 -24.99
CA LEU A 133 6.59 26.41 -25.28
C LEU A 133 5.29 26.07 -24.57
N VAL A 134 4.81 26.93 -23.66
CA VAL A 134 3.56 26.75 -22.92
C VAL A 134 2.49 27.67 -23.48
N VAL A 135 1.39 27.12 -23.99
CA VAL A 135 0.30 27.86 -24.64
C VAL A 135 -0.98 27.76 -23.83
N PHE A 136 -1.43 28.88 -23.26
CA PHE A 136 -2.70 28.98 -22.53
C PHE A 136 -3.87 29.14 -23.49
N ILE A 137 -4.91 28.32 -23.32
CA ILE A 137 -6.11 28.31 -24.18
C ILE A 137 -7.37 28.40 -23.32
N LYS A 138 -8.35 29.19 -23.76
CA LYS A 138 -9.73 29.19 -23.25
C LYS A 138 -10.75 29.17 -24.38
N PHE A 139 -11.97 28.76 -24.08
CA PHE A 139 -13.08 28.78 -25.03
C PHE A 139 -13.86 30.10 -24.98
N ALA A 140 -14.73 30.32 -25.97
CA ALA A 140 -15.50 31.55 -26.10
C ALA A 140 -16.39 31.86 -24.89
N ASP A 141 -16.89 30.83 -24.21
CA ASP A 141 -17.74 30.88 -23.02
C ASP A 141 -16.96 30.83 -21.69
N ASP A 142 -15.64 30.65 -21.74
CA ASP A 142 -14.81 30.60 -20.55
C ASP A 142 -14.39 31.99 -20.05
N THR A 143 -14.29 32.11 -18.73
CA THR A 143 -13.59 33.22 -18.07
C THR A 143 -12.07 33.07 -18.22
N GLU A 144 -11.33 34.17 -18.06
CA GLU A 144 -9.86 34.13 -18.08
C GLU A 144 -9.29 33.28 -16.94
N PHE A 145 -8.03 32.84 -17.08
CA PHE A 145 -7.27 32.20 -16.01
C PHE A 145 -7.22 33.10 -14.77
N THR A 146 -7.50 32.53 -13.60
CA THR A 146 -7.57 33.30 -12.34
C THR A 146 -6.30 33.23 -11.52
N SER A 147 -5.48 32.20 -11.75
CA SER A 147 -4.19 32.03 -11.07
C SER A 147 -3.14 32.97 -11.69
N PRO A 148 -2.29 33.60 -10.88
CA PRO A 148 -1.22 34.45 -11.42
C PRO A 148 -0.14 33.62 -12.12
N LEU A 149 0.55 34.22 -13.08
CA LEU A 149 1.64 33.57 -13.84
C LEU A 149 2.74 33.04 -12.92
N SER A 150 3.04 33.75 -11.84
CA SER A 150 4.02 33.36 -10.82
C SER A 150 3.80 31.96 -10.24
N VAL A 151 2.55 31.46 -10.21
CA VAL A 151 2.27 30.08 -9.80
C VAL A 151 2.77 29.07 -10.84
N TYR A 152 2.65 29.39 -12.12
CA TYR A 152 3.16 28.56 -13.21
C TYR A 152 4.68 28.65 -13.30
N GLU A 153 5.25 29.85 -13.14
CA GLU A 153 6.71 30.02 -13.04
C GLU A 153 7.31 29.17 -11.91
N GLU A 154 6.61 29.04 -10.77
CA GLU A 154 7.08 28.23 -9.64
C GLU A 154 7.22 26.74 -10.01
N ILE A 155 6.23 26.17 -10.71
CA ILE A 155 6.21 24.73 -11.04
C ILE A 155 6.95 24.39 -12.34
N PHE A 156 7.12 25.34 -13.26
CA PHE A 156 7.86 25.12 -14.51
C PHE A 156 9.34 25.53 -14.38
N ASN A 157 9.63 26.72 -13.86
CA ASN A 157 10.91 27.42 -14.05
C ASN A 157 11.68 27.72 -12.76
N ASN A 158 11.16 27.49 -11.56
CA ASN A 158 11.91 27.81 -10.33
C ASN A 158 13.15 26.90 -10.20
N PRO A 159 14.39 27.42 -10.27
CA PRO A 159 15.61 26.59 -10.23
C PRO A 159 15.91 25.99 -8.83
N SER A 160 15.25 26.49 -7.79
CA SER A 160 15.50 26.12 -6.39
C SER A 160 14.25 25.57 -5.69
N GLY A 161 13.10 25.57 -6.36
CA GLY A 161 11.81 25.08 -5.87
C GLY A 161 11.54 23.64 -6.29
N ASN A 162 10.29 23.20 -6.17
CA ASN A 162 9.83 21.94 -6.76
C ASN A 162 9.27 22.24 -8.15
N SER A 163 10.14 22.18 -9.17
CA SER A 163 9.80 22.53 -10.54
C SER A 163 10.32 21.50 -11.54
N MET A 164 9.72 21.50 -12.74
CA MET A 164 10.19 20.71 -13.87
C MET A 164 11.64 21.07 -14.24
N LYS A 165 11.98 22.37 -14.30
CA LYS A 165 13.34 22.83 -14.57
C LYS A 165 14.37 22.23 -13.63
N ARG A 166 14.13 22.35 -12.31
CA ARG A 166 15.05 21.82 -11.31
C ARG A 166 15.12 20.30 -11.38
N PHE A 167 13.98 19.64 -11.59
CA PHE A 167 13.92 18.19 -11.68
C PHE A 167 14.80 17.67 -12.81
N PHE A 168 14.67 18.18 -14.04
CA PHE A 168 15.52 17.73 -15.15
C PHE A 168 16.98 18.14 -14.98
N ASN A 169 17.26 19.28 -14.38
CA ASN A 169 18.63 19.67 -14.06
C ASN A 169 19.30 18.65 -13.13
N GLU A 170 18.63 18.22 -12.05
CA GLU A 170 19.16 17.21 -11.13
C GLU A 170 19.14 15.80 -11.74
N ALA A 171 18.05 15.41 -12.40
CA ALA A 171 17.89 14.08 -12.99
C ALA A 171 18.91 13.78 -14.09
N SER A 172 19.29 14.80 -14.87
CA SER A 172 20.29 14.74 -15.93
C SER A 172 21.73 14.97 -15.46
N TYR A 173 21.96 15.16 -14.16
CA TYR A 173 23.29 15.48 -13.62
C TYR A 173 23.86 16.80 -14.17
N ASN A 174 23.01 17.83 -14.25
CA ASN A 174 23.28 19.17 -14.79
C ASN A 174 23.55 19.23 -16.30
N GLN A 175 23.11 18.21 -17.05
CA GLN A 175 23.34 18.15 -18.50
C GLN A 175 22.21 18.78 -19.31
N LEU A 176 20.98 18.83 -18.78
CA LEU A 176 19.81 19.41 -19.43
C LEU A 176 19.27 20.58 -18.62
N ASN A 177 19.06 21.71 -19.28
CA ASN A 177 18.37 22.88 -18.74
C ASN A 177 17.06 23.09 -19.52
N VAL A 178 15.92 22.98 -18.84
CA VAL A 178 14.60 23.16 -19.44
C VAL A 178 14.03 24.51 -19.00
N ASP A 179 13.84 25.43 -19.94
CA ASP A 179 13.16 26.70 -19.71
C ASP A 179 11.81 26.72 -20.42
N SER A 180 10.77 27.11 -19.70
CA SER A 180 9.41 27.22 -20.22
C SER A 180 9.05 28.66 -20.52
N PHE A 181 8.49 28.90 -21.70
CA PHE A 181 8.09 30.23 -22.17
C PHE A 181 6.58 30.26 -22.38
N PHE A 182 5.91 31.24 -21.80
CA PHE A 182 4.45 31.31 -21.74
C PHE A 182 3.86 32.17 -22.86
N TYR A 183 2.83 31.64 -23.52
CA TYR A 183 2.17 32.24 -24.66
C TYR A 183 0.63 32.11 -24.58
N PRO A 184 -0.14 33.08 -25.11
CA PRO A 184 0.26 34.42 -25.53
C PRO A 184 1.09 35.18 -24.47
N ILE A 185 1.91 36.14 -24.91
CA ILE A 185 2.82 36.88 -24.02
C ILE A 185 2.02 37.47 -22.84
N PRO A 186 2.35 37.11 -21.59
CA PRO A 186 1.65 37.60 -20.40
C PRO A 186 1.76 39.11 -20.22
N ASP A 187 0.79 39.72 -19.52
CA ASP A 187 0.86 41.11 -19.07
C ASP A 187 1.30 41.16 -17.60
N GLY A 188 2.62 41.19 -17.39
CA GLY A 188 3.21 41.07 -16.06
C GLY A 188 2.89 39.70 -15.43
N ASP A 189 2.22 39.70 -14.29
CA ASP A 189 1.82 38.48 -13.56
C ASP A 189 0.44 37.94 -14.00
N VAL A 190 -0.17 38.56 -15.01
CA VAL A 190 -1.50 38.17 -15.53
C VAL A 190 -1.33 37.30 -16.78
N ILE A 191 -1.91 36.10 -16.73
CA ILE A 191 -1.96 35.18 -17.86
C ILE A 191 -2.88 35.77 -18.94
N ILE A 192 -2.39 35.76 -20.17
CA ILE A 192 -3.18 36.02 -21.37
C ILE A 192 -3.33 34.69 -22.09
N SER A 193 -4.57 34.33 -22.46
CA SER A 193 -4.86 33.08 -23.17
C SER A 193 -5.29 33.31 -24.61
N TYR A 194 -5.04 32.33 -25.47
CA TYR A 194 -5.72 32.24 -26.75
C TYR A 194 -7.19 31.89 -26.52
N THR A 195 -8.11 32.73 -27.00
CA THR A 195 -9.55 32.44 -26.96
C THR A 195 -9.98 31.80 -28.27
N ASP A 196 -10.44 30.55 -28.22
CA ASP A 196 -10.99 29.87 -29.39
C ASP A 196 -12.37 30.45 -29.76
N SER A 197 -12.71 30.40 -31.05
CA SER A 197 -13.98 30.89 -31.57
C SER A 197 -15.19 30.04 -31.18
N TYR A 198 -14.98 28.79 -30.78
CA TYR A 198 -16.03 27.87 -30.36
C TYR A 198 -16.17 27.81 -28.83
N GLU A 199 -17.38 27.56 -28.36
CA GLU A 199 -17.68 27.29 -26.95
C GLU A 199 -17.18 25.90 -26.53
N ARG A 200 -16.94 25.69 -25.23
CA ARG A 200 -16.44 24.42 -24.68
C ARG A 200 -17.28 23.22 -25.09
N ASN A 201 -18.60 23.39 -25.16
CA ASN A 201 -19.55 22.35 -25.58
C ASN A 201 -19.33 21.81 -27.00
N TYR A 202 -18.72 22.59 -27.89
CA TYR A 202 -18.33 22.13 -29.22
C TYR A 202 -17.22 21.06 -29.16
N PHE A 203 -16.40 21.06 -28.11
CA PHE A 203 -15.32 20.09 -27.89
C PHE A 203 -15.74 18.93 -26.99
N ARG A 204 -17.04 18.79 -26.68
CA ARG A 204 -17.61 17.69 -25.90
C ARG A 204 -18.34 16.69 -26.82
N PRO A 205 -18.55 15.43 -26.38
CA PRO A 205 -19.39 14.48 -27.11
C PRO A 205 -20.80 15.03 -27.35
N TYR A 206 -21.37 14.62 -28.49
CA TYR A 206 -22.78 14.88 -28.80
C TYR A 206 -23.69 14.16 -27.80
N SER A 207 -24.69 14.87 -27.28
CA SER A 207 -25.79 14.30 -26.51
C SER A 207 -27.09 15.07 -26.80
N VAL A 208 -28.23 14.57 -26.32
CA VAL A 208 -29.51 15.29 -26.41
C VAL A 208 -29.43 16.66 -25.72
N THR A 209 -28.63 16.76 -24.65
CA THR A 209 -28.37 17.99 -23.88
C THR A 209 -27.19 18.81 -24.42
N ASN A 210 -26.35 18.24 -25.30
CA ASN A 210 -25.26 18.90 -26.01
C ASN A 210 -25.30 18.62 -27.53
N PRO A 211 -26.25 19.23 -28.28
CA PRO A 211 -26.45 18.93 -29.70
C PRO A 211 -25.31 19.43 -30.61
N GLN A 212 -24.42 20.29 -30.10
CA GLN A 212 -23.28 20.85 -30.83
C GLN A 212 -21.99 20.02 -30.67
N GLY A 213 -22.02 18.99 -29.82
CA GLY A 213 -20.88 18.11 -29.58
C GLY A 213 -20.42 17.30 -30.79
N TYR A 214 -19.29 16.62 -30.66
CA TYR A 214 -18.74 15.75 -31.71
C TYR A 214 -19.36 14.35 -31.68
N SER A 215 -19.45 13.72 -32.85
CA SER A 215 -19.91 12.33 -32.99
C SER A 215 -18.78 11.44 -33.49
N GLY A 216 -18.28 10.57 -32.60
CA GLY A 216 -17.21 9.60 -32.89
C GLY A 216 -15.81 10.21 -33.03
N ASP A 217 -14.80 9.33 -33.04
CA ASP A 217 -13.39 9.72 -32.93
C ASP A 217 -12.87 10.57 -34.08
N GLY A 218 -13.38 10.37 -35.29
CA GLY A 218 -12.95 11.16 -36.44
C GLY A 218 -13.27 12.64 -36.28
N GLN A 219 -14.47 12.97 -35.76
CA GLN A 219 -14.82 14.36 -35.44
C GLN A 219 -14.09 14.85 -34.19
N ARG A 220 -13.84 13.98 -33.20
CA ARG A 220 -13.06 14.31 -32.00
C ARG A 220 -11.66 14.82 -32.38
N THR A 221 -10.88 13.99 -33.07
CA THR A 221 -9.51 14.31 -33.49
C THR A 221 -9.46 15.54 -34.38
N GLU A 222 -10.37 15.66 -35.35
CA GLU A 222 -10.37 16.83 -36.23
C GLU A 222 -10.62 18.13 -35.46
N ARG A 223 -11.54 18.14 -34.49
CA ARG A 223 -11.83 19.36 -33.71
C ARG A 223 -10.65 19.77 -32.83
N GLU A 224 -9.99 18.82 -32.18
CA GLU A 224 -8.79 19.04 -31.37
C GLU A 224 -7.62 19.58 -32.20
N HIS A 225 -7.29 18.90 -33.28
CA HIS A 225 -6.18 19.30 -34.13
C HIS A 225 -6.40 20.69 -34.72
N GLN A 226 -7.65 21.02 -35.10
CA GLN A 226 -8.00 22.36 -35.56
C GLN A 226 -7.93 23.42 -34.45
N LEU A 227 -8.29 23.08 -33.21
CA LEU A 227 -8.10 23.96 -32.04
C LEU A 227 -6.61 24.31 -31.86
N LEU A 228 -5.76 23.28 -31.82
CA LEU A 228 -4.33 23.46 -31.61
C LEU A 228 -3.67 24.19 -32.79
N LEU A 229 -4.08 23.92 -34.03
CA LEU A 229 -3.63 24.69 -35.19
C LEU A 229 -3.93 26.18 -35.04
N ARG A 230 -5.15 26.54 -34.62
CA ARG A 230 -5.53 27.96 -34.45
C ARG A 230 -4.76 28.61 -33.31
N ALA A 231 -4.60 27.92 -32.18
CA ALA A 231 -3.83 28.41 -31.04
C ALA A 231 -2.36 28.67 -31.43
N VAL A 232 -1.71 27.69 -32.08
CA VAL A 232 -0.33 27.82 -32.58
C VAL A 232 -0.21 28.96 -33.59
N THR A 233 -1.16 29.07 -34.53
CA THR A 233 -1.16 30.14 -35.54
C THR A 233 -1.26 31.53 -34.89
N ALA A 234 -2.02 31.66 -33.80
CA ALA A 234 -2.19 32.93 -33.09
C ALA A 234 -0.94 33.36 -32.32
N ILE A 235 -0.19 32.41 -31.74
CA ILE A 235 1.00 32.69 -30.93
C ILE A 235 2.31 32.70 -31.73
N ALA A 236 2.36 32.05 -32.90
CA ALA A 236 3.59 31.93 -33.70
C ALA A 236 4.30 33.28 -33.99
N PRO A 237 3.61 34.40 -34.32
CA PRO A 237 4.27 35.69 -34.53
C PRO A 237 4.92 36.30 -33.28
N GLN A 238 4.55 35.82 -32.09
CA GLN A 238 5.07 36.31 -30.80
C GLN A 238 6.37 35.60 -30.40
N ILE A 239 6.70 34.47 -31.02
CA ILE A 239 7.89 33.66 -30.70
C ILE A 239 9.10 34.21 -31.47
N PRO A 240 10.17 34.64 -30.79
CA PRO A 240 11.35 35.18 -31.46
C PRO A 240 11.99 34.19 -32.43
N ALA A 241 12.32 34.62 -33.64
CA ALA A 241 13.00 33.79 -34.64
C ALA A 241 14.42 33.33 -34.19
N SER A 242 15.00 33.98 -33.18
CA SER A 242 16.27 33.61 -32.57
C SER A 242 16.16 32.52 -31.49
N MET A 243 14.94 32.19 -31.04
CA MET A 243 14.73 31.12 -30.07
C MET A 243 14.92 29.77 -30.76
N VAL A 244 15.80 28.92 -30.21
CA VAL A 244 15.98 27.55 -30.69
C VAL A 244 14.83 26.71 -30.16
N ILE A 245 13.94 26.29 -31.05
CA ILE A 245 12.76 25.47 -30.73
C ILE A 245 12.81 24.09 -31.40
N ASP A 246 13.90 23.82 -32.12
CA ASP A 246 14.21 22.58 -32.83
C ASP A 246 15.73 22.38 -32.62
N GLY A 247 16.08 21.81 -31.47
CA GLY A 247 17.46 21.70 -31.00
C GLY A 247 18.24 20.58 -31.66
N ASP A 248 17.56 19.54 -32.14
CA ASP A 248 18.15 18.40 -32.83
C ASP A 248 18.12 18.54 -34.37
N ASN A 249 17.45 19.57 -34.89
CA ASN A 249 17.31 19.92 -36.30
C ASN A 249 16.55 18.88 -37.13
N ASP A 250 15.56 18.22 -36.55
CA ASP A 250 14.70 17.25 -37.25
C ASP A 250 13.55 17.91 -38.05
N GLY A 251 13.35 19.22 -37.86
CA GLY A 251 12.31 20.02 -38.53
C GLY A 251 11.03 20.19 -37.70
N TYR A 252 10.97 19.62 -36.50
CA TYR A 252 9.86 19.69 -35.58
C TYR A 252 10.18 20.57 -34.38
N VAL A 253 9.13 21.04 -33.70
CA VAL A 253 9.30 21.78 -32.45
C VAL A 253 9.54 20.78 -31.32
N ASP A 254 10.61 20.95 -30.55
CA ASP A 254 11.08 20.01 -29.52
C ASP A 254 10.00 19.70 -28.47
N ASN A 255 9.27 20.72 -28.00
CA ASN A 255 8.08 20.53 -27.17
C ASN A 255 7.11 21.70 -27.21
N THR A 256 5.81 21.39 -27.24
CA THR A 256 4.72 22.36 -27.02
C THR A 256 3.74 21.80 -26.01
N CYS A 257 3.53 22.52 -24.92
CA CYS A 257 2.58 22.21 -23.86
C CYS A 257 1.37 23.13 -23.95
N PHE A 258 0.18 22.57 -24.10
CA PHE A 258 -1.08 23.31 -24.11
C PHE A 258 -1.75 23.22 -22.74
N ILE A 259 -2.12 24.35 -22.14
CA ILE A 259 -2.87 24.40 -20.88
C ILE A 259 -4.26 24.97 -21.16
N ILE A 260 -5.29 24.14 -21.00
CA ILE A 260 -6.68 24.54 -21.18
C ILE A 260 -7.25 25.07 -19.87
N ARG A 261 -7.96 26.20 -19.94
CA ARG A 261 -8.71 26.79 -18.82
C ARG A 261 -9.68 25.77 -18.20
N GLY A 262 -9.88 25.83 -16.90
CA GLY A 262 -10.93 25.07 -16.20
C GLY A 262 -10.44 23.75 -15.61
N GLY A 263 -11.38 22.85 -15.30
CA GLY A 263 -11.08 21.54 -14.70
C GLY A 263 -11.55 20.37 -15.53
N THR A 264 -11.24 19.16 -15.06
CA THR A 264 -11.69 17.90 -15.68
C THR A 264 -13.20 17.73 -15.47
N ASP A 265 -13.98 18.14 -16.46
CA ASP A 265 -15.35 17.69 -16.65
C ASP A 265 -15.28 16.32 -17.33
N GLY A 266 -15.51 15.24 -16.57
CA GLY A 266 -15.20 13.84 -16.90
C GLY A 266 -15.88 13.19 -18.11
N TRP A 267 -16.07 13.94 -19.19
CA TRP A 267 -16.64 13.54 -20.47
C TRP A 267 -15.93 14.14 -21.68
N ALA A 268 -14.83 14.86 -21.50
CA ALA A 268 -14.01 15.28 -22.62
C ALA A 268 -12.80 14.35 -22.77
N GLU A 269 -12.98 13.19 -23.41
CA GLU A 269 -11.84 12.40 -23.95
C GLU A 269 -10.92 13.27 -24.85
N LEU A 270 -11.42 14.42 -25.34
CA LEU A 270 -10.66 15.43 -26.10
C LEU A 270 -9.90 16.41 -25.20
N LEU A 271 -10.43 16.77 -24.03
CA LEU A 271 -9.80 17.76 -23.15
C LEU A 271 -9.06 17.11 -21.98
N TRP A 272 -9.05 15.78 -21.89
CA TRP A 272 -8.26 15.04 -20.91
C TRP A 272 -6.76 15.32 -21.11
N PRO A 273 -5.93 15.40 -20.05
CA PRO A 273 -4.50 15.50 -20.24
C PRO A 273 -4.01 14.29 -21.06
N HIS A 274 -3.28 14.56 -22.13
CA HIS A 274 -2.77 13.57 -23.06
C HIS A 274 -1.53 14.12 -23.76
N ARG A 275 -0.58 13.26 -24.12
CA ARG A 275 0.36 13.58 -25.18
C ARG A 275 -0.26 13.07 -26.49
N TRP A 276 0.01 13.71 -27.62
CA TRP A 276 -0.30 13.12 -28.91
C TRP A 276 0.53 13.76 -30.02
N VAL A 277 0.23 13.41 -31.27
CA VAL A 277 0.79 14.11 -32.43
C VAL A 277 -0.27 14.76 -33.31
N LEU A 278 0.07 15.93 -33.82
CA LEU A 278 -0.78 16.79 -34.62
C LEU A 278 -0.75 16.39 -36.10
N TYR A 279 -1.19 15.17 -36.41
CA TYR A 279 -0.99 14.56 -37.73
C TYR A 279 -1.95 15.01 -38.84
N THR A 280 -3.15 15.52 -38.50
CA THR A 280 -4.14 15.93 -39.52
C THR A 280 -3.94 17.36 -40.03
N VAL A 281 -3.12 18.16 -39.35
CA VAL A 281 -2.89 19.57 -39.67
C VAL A 281 -1.41 19.92 -39.64
N ASN A 282 -1.03 21.02 -40.29
CA ASN A 282 0.35 21.52 -40.31
C ASN A 282 0.42 22.84 -39.54
N ALA A 283 0.63 22.77 -38.23
CA ALA A 283 0.87 23.96 -37.40
C ALA A 283 2.37 24.28 -37.38
N MET A 284 2.72 25.55 -37.63
CA MET A 284 4.11 25.97 -37.85
C MET A 284 4.50 27.13 -36.95
N ILE A 285 5.71 27.07 -36.38
CA ILE A 285 6.36 28.16 -35.64
C ILE A 285 7.76 28.34 -36.23
N ASN A 286 8.10 29.54 -36.70
CA ASN A 286 9.43 29.85 -37.26
C ASN A 286 9.94 28.83 -38.31
N GLY A 287 9.03 28.26 -39.11
CA GLY A 287 9.36 27.27 -40.14
C GLY A 287 9.50 25.82 -39.65
N LYS A 288 9.32 25.58 -38.35
CA LYS A 288 9.32 24.26 -37.70
C LYS A 288 7.90 23.79 -37.42
N ARG A 289 7.65 22.49 -37.54
CA ARG A 289 6.31 21.93 -37.38
C ARG A 289 6.05 21.55 -35.92
N VAL A 290 4.97 22.04 -35.34
CA VAL A 290 4.44 21.45 -34.09
C VAL A 290 3.83 20.10 -34.46
N TRP A 291 4.47 19.03 -34.02
CA TRP A 291 4.05 17.65 -34.27
C TRP A 291 3.67 16.99 -32.96
N ASP A 292 4.63 16.71 -32.08
CA ASP A 292 4.38 16.24 -30.73
C ASP A 292 3.85 17.40 -29.85
N PHE A 293 2.88 17.10 -28.99
CA PHE A 293 2.39 18.05 -27.99
C PHE A 293 2.00 17.36 -26.69
N ASN A 294 2.15 18.08 -25.58
CA ASN A 294 1.53 17.74 -24.31
C ASN A 294 0.26 18.60 -24.12
N PHE A 295 -0.81 17.99 -23.66
CA PHE A 295 -2.08 18.62 -23.40
C PHE A 295 -2.38 18.50 -21.91
N GLN A 296 -2.72 19.62 -21.28
CA GLN A 296 -2.94 19.73 -19.85
C GLN A 296 -4.18 20.58 -19.55
N ILE A 297 -4.77 20.37 -18.38
CA ILE A 297 -5.85 21.21 -17.84
C ILE A 297 -5.33 22.01 -16.66
N GLU A 298 -5.76 23.27 -16.55
CA GLU A 298 -5.40 24.21 -15.47
C GLU A 298 -5.48 23.57 -14.08
N THR A 299 -6.63 23.03 -13.67
CA THR A 299 -6.76 22.51 -12.30
C THR A 299 -5.86 21.30 -12.04
N SER A 300 -5.68 20.44 -13.06
CA SER A 300 -4.80 19.26 -12.96
C SER A 300 -3.33 19.68 -12.84
N THR A 301 -2.90 20.63 -13.67
CA THR A 301 -1.53 21.18 -13.67
C THR A 301 -1.18 21.76 -12.31
N LEU A 302 -2.10 22.55 -11.74
CA LEU A 302 -1.87 23.18 -10.44
C LEU A 302 -1.93 22.18 -9.28
N ALA A 303 -2.73 21.11 -9.38
CA ALA A 303 -2.82 20.08 -8.36
C ALA A 303 -1.63 19.11 -8.36
N SER A 304 -1.17 18.72 -9.55
CA SER A 304 -0.06 17.77 -9.75
C SER A 304 1.33 18.41 -9.63
N GLY A 305 1.43 19.72 -9.84
CA GLY A 305 2.69 20.46 -9.73
C GLY A 305 3.76 19.93 -10.69
N ALA A 306 4.98 19.74 -10.20
CA ALA A 306 6.09 19.31 -11.04
C ALA A 306 6.03 17.83 -11.45
N GLY A 307 5.19 17.01 -10.81
CA GLY A 307 5.09 15.56 -11.05
C GLY A 307 4.68 15.22 -12.49
N VAL A 308 3.42 15.53 -12.83
CA VAL A 308 2.86 15.34 -14.18
C VAL A 308 3.70 16.08 -15.22
N LEU A 309 4.06 17.35 -14.96
CA LEU A 309 4.89 18.12 -15.89
C LEU A 309 6.20 17.43 -16.23
N SER A 310 6.86 16.82 -15.23
CA SER A 310 8.12 16.12 -15.44
C SER A 310 7.94 14.78 -16.17
N HIS A 311 6.88 14.04 -15.86
CA HIS A 311 6.52 12.80 -16.55
C HIS A 311 6.30 13.07 -18.06
N GLU A 312 5.44 14.05 -18.34
CA GLU A 312 5.07 14.48 -19.69
C GLU A 312 6.24 15.05 -20.50
N MET A 313 7.13 15.80 -19.85
CA MET A 313 8.34 16.29 -20.49
C MET A 313 9.33 15.16 -20.79
N PHE A 314 9.38 14.09 -19.97
CA PHE A 314 10.31 12.99 -20.22
C PHE A 314 9.87 12.15 -21.44
N HIS A 315 8.57 12.08 -21.71
CA HIS A 315 8.05 11.57 -22.96
C HIS A 315 8.57 12.34 -24.19
N SER A 316 8.74 13.67 -24.09
CA SER A 316 9.32 14.49 -25.17
C SER A 316 10.80 14.19 -25.43
N LEU A 317 11.50 13.59 -24.45
CA LEU A 317 12.85 13.02 -24.62
C LEU A 317 12.85 11.57 -25.15
N GLY A 318 11.66 10.99 -25.37
CA GLY A 318 11.48 9.64 -25.93
C GLY A 318 11.23 8.53 -24.91
N ALA A 319 11.05 8.87 -23.62
CA ALA A 319 10.78 7.85 -22.60
C ALA A 319 9.40 7.20 -22.77
N PRO A 320 9.27 5.88 -22.63
CA PRO A 320 7.99 5.17 -22.57
C PRO A 320 7.44 5.11 -21.14
N ASP A 321 6.19 4.70 -21.01
CA ASP A 321 5.58 4.35 -19.73
C ASP A 321 6.05 3.00 -19.19
N LEU A 322 6.13 2.91 -17.85
CA LEU A 322 6.52 1.72 -17.10
C LEU A 322 5.35 1.07 -16.33
N TYR A 323 4.14 1.60 -16.43
CA TYR A 323 2.92 0.91 -16.02
C TYR A 323 2.27 0.16 -17.19
N ARG A 324 1.41 -0.83 -16.90
CA ARG A 324 0.66 -1.58 -17.92
C ARG A 324 -0.67 -0.93 -18.20
N TYR A 325 -1.02 -0.84 -19.48
CA TYR A 325 -2.27 -0.22 -19.92
C TYR A 325 -3.47 -1.18 -19.83
N ASN A 326 -3.25 -2.46 -20.17
CA ASN A 326 -4.31 -3.46 -20.28
C ASN A 326 -4.49 -4.31 -19.01
N ASP A 327 -3.64 -4.12 -18.01
CA ASP A 327 -3.59 -4.96 -16.81
C ASP A 327 -3.21 -4.13 -15.58
N ASN A 328 -4.24 -3.68 -14.85
CA ASN A 328 -4.08 -2.92 -13.61
C ASN A 328 -4.00 -3.82 -12.36
N THR A 329 -3.92 -5.15 -12.52
CA THR A 329 -3.78 -6.07 -11.38
C THR A 329 -2.35 -6.11 -10.84
N ILE A 330 -1.41 -5.59 -11.62
CA ILE A 330 0.00 -5.51 -11.29
C ILE A 330 0.57 -4.16 -11.69
N ASP A 331 1.49 -3.70 -10.85
CA ASP A 331 2.33 -2.55 -11.11
C ASP A 331 3.78 -3.04 -11.23
N PRO A 332 4.38 -3.06 -12.43
CA PRO A 332 5.72 -3.62 -12.62
C PRO A 332 6.82 -2.89 -11.86
N ILE A 333 6.65 -1.58 -11.59
CA ILE A 333 7.68 -0.70 -11.03
C ILE A 333 7.15 0.19 -9.89
N GLY A 334 5.96 0.77 -10.05
CA GLY A 334 5.31 1.69 -9.13
C GLY A 334 6.07 2.98 -8.84
N ALA A 335 5.82 3.54 -7.66
CA ALA A 335 6.39 4.80 -7.18
C ALA A 335 7.93 4.85 -7.04
N TRP A 336 8.64 3.83 -7.53
CA TRP A 336 10.09 3.86 -7.67
C TRP A 336 10.55 4.59 -8.94
N ASP A 337 9.71 4.81 -9.94
CA ASP A 337 10.09 5.46 -11.20
C ASP A 337 9.04 6.50 -11.63
N LEU A 338 9.50 7.65 -12.13
CA LEU A 338 8.65 8.72 -12.67
C LEU A 338 7.73 8.23 -13.78
N MET A 339 8.21 7.33 -14.64
CA MET A 339 7.45 6.83 -15.79
C MET A 339 6.44 5.76 -15.41
N CYS A 340 6.36 5.41 -14.12
CA CYS A 340 5.35 4.52 -13.60
C CYS A 340 4.35 5.24 -12.67
N SER A 341 4.79 6.30 -11.99
CA SER A 341 3.97 7.11 -11.08
C SER A 341 4.53 8.54 -11.02
N ASP A 342 3.66 9.53 -10.94
CA ASP A 342 3.94 10.95 -11.12
C ASP A 342 3.80 11.75 -9.80
N GLN A 343 4.50 11.31 -8.75
CA GLN A 343 4.38 11.94 -7.42
C GLN A 343 4.81 13.42 -7.45
N ASN A 344 4.41 14.16 -6.41
CA ASN A 344 4.77 15.57 -6.26
C ASN A 344 5.29 15.87 -4.84
N PRO A 345 6.57 16.25 -4.67
CA PRO A 345 7.62 16.33 -5.70
C PRO A 345 7.91 15.01 -6.41
N PRO A 346 8.34 15.04 -7.69
CA PRO A 346 8.63 13.84 -8.48
C PRO A 346 9.79 13.03 -7.91
N GLN A 347 9.68 11.70 -7.98
CA GLN A 347 10.81 10.81 -7.83
C GLN A 347 11.64 10.75 -9.12
N HIS A 348 12.91 10.36 -9.01
CA HIS A 348 13.72 10.09 -10.18
C HIS A 348 13.22 8.86 -10.95
N MET A 349 13.40 8.91 -12.26
CA MET A 349 13.42 7.70 -13.09
C MET A 349 14.64 6.83 -12.76
N SER A 350 14.51 5.53 -13.01
CA SER A 350 15.58 4.53 -12.89
C SER A 350 16.76 4.87 -13.79
N VAL A 351 17.96 4.40 -13.44
CA VAL A 351 19.17 4.72 -14.19
C VAL A 351 19.12 4.16 -15.61
N TRP A 352 18.41 3.04 -15.82
CA TRP A 352 18.17 2.53 -17.17
C TRP A 352 17.41 3.53 -18.04
N MET A 353 16.36 4.16 -17.50
CA MET A 353 15.62 5.19 -18.23
C MET A 353 16.50 6.41 -18.51
N LYS A 354 17.31 6.84 -17.54
CA LYS A 354 18.30 7.92 -17.73
C LYS A 354 19.35 7.60 -18.81
N TYR A 355 19.74 6.34 -18.93
CA TYR A 355 20.69 5.87 -19.95
C TYR A 355 20.03 5.77 -21.33
N ARG A 356 18.97 4.96 -21.45
CA ARG A 356 18.36 4.61 -22.74
C ARG A 356 17.58 5.77 -23.36
N TYR A 357 16.81 6.49 -22.54
CA TYR A 357 15.89 7.53 -23.01
C TYR A 357 16.39 8.94 -22.66
N GLY A 358 17.00 9.11 -21.49
CA GLY A 358 17.62 10.38 -21.10
C GLY A 358 18.95 10.66 -21.81
N GLN A 359 19.67 9.63 -22.25
CA GLN A 359 21.02 9.74 -22.84
C GLN A 359 22.03 10.50 -21.97
N TRP A 360 21.82 10.54 -20.64
CA TRP A 360 22.66 11.27 -19.69
C TRP A 360 23.80 10.42 -19.13
N LEU A 361 23.83 9.14 -19.48
CA LEU A 361 24.86 8.18 -19.10
C LEU A 361 25.48 7.60 -20.37
N THR A 362 26.80 7.40 -20.36
CA THR A 362 27.52 6.89 -21.52
C THR A 362 27.47 5.36 -21.64
N GLU A 363 27.28 4.65 -20.52
CA GLU A 363 27.26 3.19 -20.48
C GLU A 363 26.50 2.63 -19.27
N VAL A 364 26.16 1.35 -19.35
CA VAL A 364 25.66 0.53 -18.23
C VAL A 364 26.66 -0.63 -18.04
N PRO A 365 27.61 -0.53 -17.09
CA PRO A 365 28.65 -1.54 -16.91
C PRO A 365 28.08 -2.93 -16.61
N GLU A 366 28.65 -3.96 -17.23
CA GLU A 366 28.22 -5.35 -17.03
C GLU A 366 29.15 -6.11 -16.07
N ILE A 367 28.57 -6.76 -15.07
CA ILE A 367 29.27 -7.67 -14.15
C ILE A 367 29.47 -9.02 -14.84
N THR A 368 30.71 -9.32 -15.20
CA THR A 368 31.11 -10.58 -15.87
C THR A 368 31.99 -11.47 -15.00
N GLN A 369 32.36 -11.02 -13.81
CA GLN A 369 33.20 -11.75 -12.87
C GLN A 369 32.54 -11.80 -11.49
N SER A 370 32.79 -12.88 -10.76
CA SER A 370 32.37 -12.97 -9.36
C SER A 370 33.18 -11.99 -8.52
N GLY A 371 32.54 -11.28 -7.59
CA GLY A 371 33.25 -10.30 -6.77
C GLY A 371 32.35 -9.43 -5.92
N THR A 372 32.97 -8.46 -5.26
CA THR A 372 32.31 -7.42 -4.48
C THR A 372 32.18 -6.16 -5.33
N TYR A 373 30.99 -5.57 -5.33
CA TYR A 373 30.63 -4.38 -6.09
C TYR A 373 30.00 -3.34 -5.15
N THR A 374 30.07 -2.07 -5.55
CA THR A 374 29.56 -0.95 -4.77
C THR A 374 28.79 -0.01 -5.69
N LEU A 375 27.67 0.55 -5.22
CA LEU A 375 26.88 1.53 -5.96
C LEU A 375 26.63 2.80 -5.13
N SER A 376 26.66 3.95 -5.81
CA SER A 376 26.24 5.26 -5.32
C SER A 376 24.74 5.49 -5.59
N PRO A 377 24.04 6.29 -4.77
CA PRO A 377 22.63 6.60 -5.00
C PRO A 377 22.36 7.25 -6.36
N VAL A 378 21.26 6.85 -7.01
CA VAL A 378 20.83 7.38 -8.32
C VAL A 378 20.73 8.90 -8.36
N ALA A 379 20.23 9.49 -7.28
CA ALA A 379 20.02 10.93 -7.17
C ALA A 379 21.31 11.74 -6.96
N SER A 380 22.43 11.12 -6.55
CA SER A 380 23.65 11.84 -6.14
C SER A 380 24.85 11.64 -7.07
N SER A 381 24.82 10.63 -7.95
CA SER A 381 25.96 10.33 -8.83
C SER A 381 25.52 9.91 -10.22
N ALA A 382 26.22 10.43 -11.24
CA ALA A 382 26.14 10.00 -12.64
C ALA A 382 27.02 8.78 -12.95
N THR A 383 27.84 8.35 -11.99
CA THR A 383 28.80 7.25 -12.15
C THR A 383 28.61 6.22 -11.04
N ASN A 384 28.93 4.96 -11.34
CA ASN A 384 28.84 3.87 -10.36
C ASN A 384 27.46 3.79 -9.68
N ASN A 385 26.38 4.02 -10.42
CA ASN A 385 25.00 4.10 -9.94
C ASN A 385 24.11 2.98 -10.51
N ILE A 386 24.62 2.21 -11.48
CA ILE A 386 23.98 1.02 -12.05
C ILE A 386 25.02 -0.05 -12.41
N TYR A 387 24.64 -1.31 -12.27
CA TYR A 387 25.28 -2.45 -12.93
C TYR A 387 24.24 -3.28 -13.66
N ARG A 388 24.64 -3.87 -14.79
CA ARG A 388 23.90 -4.95 -15.45
C ARG A 388 24.55 -6.29 -15.13
N VAL A 389 23.75 -7.34 -14.93
CA VAL A 389 24.20 -8.72 -14.73
C VAL A 389 23.55 -9.60 -15.81
N PRO A 390 24.33 -10.42 -16.55
CA PRO A 390 23.77 -11.32 -17.55
C PRO A 390 22.86 -12.36 -16.90
N SER A 391 21.67 -12.57 -17.49
CA SER A 391 20.80 -13.68 -17.10
C SER A 391 21.14 -14.96 -17.88
N TRP A 392 20.49 -16.06 -17.50
CA TRP A 392 20.53 -17.31 -18.25
C TRP A 392 19.79 -17.28 -19.59
N ARG A 393 19.02 -16.23 -19.88
CA ARG A 393 18.31 -16.02 -21.15
C ARG A 393 18.95 -14.89 -21.96
N ASN A 394 19.18 -15.14 -23.25
CA ASN A 394 19.71 -14.11 -24.15
C ASN A 394 18.70 -12.96 -24.33
N GLY A 395 19.17 -11.72 -24.32
CA GLY A 395 18.33 -10.53 -24.43
C GLY A 395 17.66 -10.08 -23.12
N GLU A 396 17.80 -10.84 -22.03
CA GLU A 396 17.32 -10.42 -20.72
C GLU A 396 18.48 -10.35 -19.70
N TYR A 397 18.37 -9.40 -18.77
CA TYR A 397 19.39 -9.08 -17.79
C TYR A 397 18.78 -8.75 -16.44
N TYR A 398 19.63 -8.69 -15.42
CA TYR A 398 19.29 -8.03 -14.17
C TYR A 398 19.96 -6.65 -14.12
N LEU A 399 19.25 -5.65 -13.61
CA LEU A 399 19.85 -4.36 -13.28
C LEU A 399 19.89 -4.18 -11.77
N LEU A 400 21.01 -3.67 -11.29
CA LEU A 400 21.26 -3.35 -9.89
C LEU A 400 21.45 -1.85 -9.80
N GLU A 401 20.60 -1.15 -9.04
CA GLU A 401 20.74 0.29 -8.80
C GLU A 401 20.50 0.60 -7.32
N TYR A 402 21.11 1.65 -6.78
CA TYR A 402 20.92 2.02 -5.37
C TYR A 402 19.99 3.23 -5.22
N ARG A 403 18.85 3.07 -4.54
CA ARG A 403 17.92 4.15 -4.25
C ARG A 403 17.95 4.55 -2.78
N LYS A 404 18.00 5.87 -2.55
CA LYS A 404 17.98 6.53 -1.25
C LYS A 404 17.44 7.95 -1.46
N ALA A 405 16.63 8.43 -0.52
CA ALA A 405 16.13 9.80 -0.55
C ALA A 405 17.28 10.82 -0.67
N SER A 406 17.08 11.83 -1.51
CA SER A 406 17.99 12.97 -1.66
C SER A 406 17.42 14.21 -0.99
N ALA A 407 18.16 15.32 -1.03
CA ALA A 407 17.72 16.58 -0.42
C ALA A 407 16.46 17.15 -1.08
N ASN A 408 16.24 16.87 -2.37
CA ASN A 408 15.23 17.56 -3.18
C ASN A 408 14.18 16.60 -3.77
N TYR A 409 14.61 15.41 -4.17
CA TYR A 409 13.79 14.40 -4.83
C TYR A 409 14.02 13.03 -4.19
N ASP A 410 13.28 12.02 -4.64
CA ASP A 410 13.33 10.65 -4.08
C ASP A 410 12.93 10.55 -2.58
N HIS A 411 12.41 11.59 -1.94
CA HIS A 411 11.96 11.54 -0.53
C HIS A 411 10.61 10.83 -0.35
N ASN A 412 9.83 10.71 -1.43
CA ASN A 412 8.51 10.07 -1.45
C ASN A 412 8.52 8.65 -2.04
N ILE A 413 9.71 8.12 -2.37
CA ILE A 413 9.82 6.73 -2.85
C ILE A 413 9.42 5.75 -1.74
N PRO A 414 8.96 4.54 -2.09
CA PRO A 414 8.39 3.61 -1.12
C PRO A 414 9.34 3.08 -0.03
N GLY A 415 10.67 3.23 -0.21
CA GLY A 415 11.68 2.73 0.73
C GLY A 415 13.11 3.13 0.34
N TYR A 416 14.10 2.32 0.68
CA TYR A 416 15.49 2.53 0.27
C TYR A 416 16.24 1.20 0.14
N GLY A 417 17.40 1.21 -0.50
CA GLY A 417 18.26 0.05 -0.66
C GLY A 417 18.61 -0.25 -2.12
N LEU A 418 19.33 -1.34 -2.31
CA LEU A 418 19.67 -1.87 -3.63
C LEU A 418 18.37 -2.39 -4.27
N LEU A 419 17.96 -1.82 -5.39
CA LEU A 419 16.86 -2.35 -6.18
C LEU A 419 17.41 -3.32 -7.22
N VAL A 420 16.69 -4.42 -7.42
CA VAL A 420 16.99 -5.39 -8.47
C VAL A 420 15.85 -5.38 -9.48
N TYR A 421 16.17 -5.11 -10.73
CA TYR A 421 15.22 -5.19 -11.84
C TYR A 421 15.54 -6.37 -12.73
N ARG A 422 14.51 -6.94 -13.34
CA ARG A 422 14.59 -7.67 -14.60
C ARG A 422 14.51 -6.65 -15.74
N LEU A 423 15.38 -6.79 -16.73
CA LEU A 423 15.41 -6.02 -17.96
C LEU A 423 15.23 -6.94 -19.16
N ASP A 424 14.29 -6.64 -20.06
CA ASP A 424 14.18 -7.22 -21.40
C ASP A 424 14.51 -6.14 -22.44
N VAL A 425 15.67 -6.25 -23.10
CA VAL A 425 16.14 -5.18 -24.02
C VAL A 425 15.39 -5.16 -25.35
N SER A 426 14.59 -6.20 -25.62
CA SER A 426 13.77 -6.27 -26.85
C SER A 426 12.50 -5.41 -26.76
N GLU A 427 12.13 -5.00 -25.55
CA GLU A 427 10.95 -4.17 -25.30
C GLU A 427 11.29 -2.67 -25.23
N SER A 428 10.25 -1.83 -25.24
CA SER A 428 10.31 -0.37 -25.08
C SER A 428 9.10 0.08 -24.27
N GLY A 429 9.28 0.19 -22.97
CA GLY A 429 8.23 0.40 -21.98
C GLY A 429 7.52 -0.87 -21.53
N ASN A 430 6.54 -0.68 -20.66
CA ASN A 430 5.72 -1.74 -20.09
C ASN A 430 4.26 -1.67 -20.53
N ALA A 431 3.89 -0.66 -21.32
CA ALA A 431 2.50 -0.39 -21.72
C ALA A 431 1.79 -1.64 -22.29
N SER A 432 2.50 -2.42 -23.11
CA SER A 432 1.99 -3.63 -23.77
C SER A 432 2.32 -4.94 -23.02
N GLY A 433 2.95 -4.86 -21.85
CA GLY A 433 3.43 -6.03 -21.12
C GLY A 433 2.32 -7.02 -20.75
N PRO A 434 2.67 -8.29 -20.45
CA PRO A 434 4.01 -8.87 -20.51
C PRO A 434 4.44 -9.31 -21.94
N PRO A 435 5.76 -9.33 -22.25
CA PRO A 435 6.87 -9.01 -21.35
C PRO A 435 6.98 -7.49 -21.09
N ASP A 436 7.36 -7.13 -19.87
CA ASP A 436 7.69 -5.74 -19.54
C ASP A 436 9.16 -5.47 -19.92
N GLU A 437 9.51 -4.24 -20.31
CA GLU A 437 10.92 -3.83 -20.42
C GLU A 437 11.60 -3.90 -19.05
N LEU A 438 11.00 -3.29 -18.03
CA LEU A 438 11.50 -3.31 -16.66
C LEU A 438 10.50 -3.92 -15.70
N TYR A 439 10.98 -4.74 -14.78
CA TYR A 439 10.20 -5.28 -13.67
C TYR A 439 11.05 -5.31 -12.40
N ILE A 440 10.59 -4.74 -11.29
CA ILE A 440 11.35 -4.75 -10.03
C ILE A 440 11.08 -6.03 -9.24
N TYR A 441 12.09 -6.69 -8.66
CA TYR A 441 11.86 -7.83 -7.77
C TYR A 441 11.44 -7.37 -6.36
N ARG A 442 10.32 -7.90 -5.87
CA ARG A 442 9.74 -7.54 -4.56
C ARG A 442 9.19 -8.76 -3.82
N PRO A 443 9.06 -8.73 -2.48
CA PRO A 443 8.46 -9.82 -1.73
C PRO A 443 7.06 -10.18 -2.25
N TYR A 444 6.74 -11.47 -2.21
CA TYR A 444 5.48 -12.07 -2.70
C TYR A 444 5.20 -11.95 -4.20
N GLY A 445 6.03 -11.22 -4.97
CA GLY A 445 5.96 -11.21 -6.43
C GLY A 445 6.76 -12.39 -7.00
N VAL A 446 6.11 -13.54 -7.19
CA VAL A 446 6.76 -14.81 -7.58
C VAL A 446 6.72 -15.11 -9.08
N ASN A 447 6.09 -14.25 -9.88
CA ASN A 447 5.98 -14.34 -11.34
C ASN A 447 5.62 -12.97 -11.93
N THR A 448 5.52 -12.90 -13.26
CA THR A 448 5.19 -11.69 -14.03
C THR A 448 3.75 -11.19 -13.90
N THR A 449 2.90 -11.87 -13.11
CA THR A 449 1.48 -11.54 -12.95
C THR A 449 1.06 -11.35 -11.50
N THR A 450 1.96 -11.47 -10.52
CA THR A 450 1.65 -11.32 -9.08
C THR A 450 2.28 -10.04 -8.57
N ASN A 451 1.48 -9.09 -8.09
CA ASN A 451 1.99 -7.76 -7.76
C ASN A 451 3.02 -7.73 -6.62
N GLY A 452 2.83 -8.52 -5.58
CA GLY A 452 3.72 -8.51 -4.41
C GLY A 452 3.69 -7.17 -3.64
N MET A 453 4.75 -6.90 -2.86
CA MET A 453 4.86 -5.69 -2.02
C MET A 453 5.99 -4.76 -2.50
N LEU A 454 5.64 -3.83 -3.40
CA LEU A 454 6.58 -2.85 -3.98
C LEU A 454 7.31 -2.00 -2.94
N GLY A 455 6.65 -1.66 -1.82
CA GLY A 455 7.27 -0.90 -0.72
C GLY A 455 8.47 -1.58 -0.07
N GLN A 456 8.64 -2.89 -0.26
CA GLN A 456 9.72 -3.68 0.32
C GLN A 456 10.73 -4.15 -0.73
N ALA A 457 10.76 -3.54 -1.92
CA ALA A 457 11.61 -3.96 -3.03
C ALA A 457 13.12 -3.79 -2.75
N GLY A 458 13.51 -2.84 -1.90
CA GLY A 458 14.91 -2.57 -1.56
C GLY A 458 15.59 -3.67 -0.75
N PHE A 459 16.81 -4.01 -1.14
CA PHE A 459 17.72 -4.92 -0.46
C PHE A 459 18.76 -4.14 0.33
N SER A 460 18.99 -4.55 1.58
CA SER A 460 20.00 -4.01 2.49
C SER A 460 20.05 -4.84 3.77
N ALA A 461 21.12 -4.69 4.54
CA ALA A 461 21.22 -5.25 5.88
C ALA A 461 20.07 -4.79 6.80
N GLN A 462 19.63 -3.51 6.70
CA GLN A 462 18.52 -3.00 7.51
C GLN A 462 17.15 -3.57 7.11
N SER A 463 16.96 -3.89 5.83
CA SER A 463 15.72 -4.52 5.35
C SER A 463 15.65 -6.02 5.68
N GLY A 464 16.77 -6.64 6.07
CA GLY A 464 16.93 -8.09 6.20
C GLY A 464 16.95 -8.83 4.85
N ARG A 465 16.73 -8.14 3.72
CA ARG A 465 16.84 -8.70 2.38
C ARG A 465 18.25 -8.50 1.87
N THR A 466 19.11 -9.50 2.04
CA THR A 466 20.54 -9.42 1.70
C THR A 466 20.97 -10.33 0.56
N GLU A 467 20.02 -11.07 -0.03
CA GLU A 467 20.28 -12.05 -1.08
C GLU A 467 19.10 -12.19 -2.05
N LEU A 468 19.42 -12.51 -3.31
CA LEU A 468 18.46 -12.92 -4.34
C LEU A 468 19.13 -13.96 -5.22
N SER A 469 18.61 -15.18 -5.19
CA SER A 469 19.15 -16.32 -5.92
C SER A 469 18.06 -17.30 -6.34
N GLU A 470 18.43 -18.40 -7.00
CA GLU A 470 17.50 -19.51 -7.26
C GLU A 470 16.99 -20.21 -6.00
N ALA A 471 17.60 -19.90 -4.86
CA ALA A 471 17.30 -20.43 -3.55
C ALA A 471 16.32 -19.53 -2.75
N THR A 472 16.15 -18.26 -3.13
CA THR A 472 15.28 -17.32 -2.41
C THR A 472 13.83 -17.38 -2.89
N SER A 473 12.90 -16.82 -2.11
CA SER A 473 11.50 -16.63 -2.51
C SER A 473 11.08 -15.16 -2.35
N PRO A 474 10.76 -14.44 -3.44
CA PRO A 474 10.87 -14.90 -4.82
C PRO A 474 12.34 -15.11 -5.23
N ASN A 475 12.54 -15.95 -6.23
CA ASN A 475 13.80 -16.04 -6.95
C ASN A 475 13.81 -15.05 -8.12
N GLY A 476 14.99 -14.83 -8.72
CA GLY A 476 15.10 -14.01 -9.93
C GLY A 476 14.52 -14.72 -11.16
N PHE A 477 13.23 -14.53 -11.48
CA PHE A 477 12.57 -15.11 -12.66
C PHE A 477 12.54 -14.16 -13.87
N MET A 478 12.59 -14.71 -15.09
CA MET A 478 12.62 -13.93 -16.35
C MET A 478 11.22 -13.67 -16.92
N SER A 479 11.10 -13.02 -18.08
CA SER A 479 9.82 -12.68 -18.74
C SER A 479 8.87 -13.87 -18.91
N ASN A 480 9.41 -15.09 -19.06
CA ASN A 480 8.67 -16.33 -19.20
C ASN A 480 8.49 -17.11 -17.88
N ASN A 481 8.75 -16.48 -16.74
CA ASN A 481 8.77 -17.06 -15.40
C ASN A 481 9.82 -18.17 -15.19
N ALA A 482 10.77 -18.35 -16.11
CA ALA A 482 11.86 -19.29 -15.92
C ALA A 482 12.94 -18.72 -14.99
N PRO A 483 13.74 -19.58 -14.32
CA PRO A 483 14.98 -19.20 -13.64
C PRO A 483 15.89 -18.34 -14.51
N GLY A 484 16.45 -17.28 -13.93
CA GLY A 484 17.36 -16.41 -14.64
C GLY A 484 18.78 -16.38 -14.10
N GLY A 485 19.02 -17.00 -12.93
CA GLY A 485 20.38 -17.26 -12.47
C GLY A 485 21.14 -16.07 -11.88
N LEU A 486 20.46 -15.03 -11.41
CA LEU A 486 21.10 -14.02 -10.54
C LEU A 486 21.57 -14.68 -9.24
N ASN A 487 22.81 -14.45 -8.81
CA ASN A 487 23.34 -14.93 -7.52
C ASN A 487 23.89 -13.73 -6.73
N LEU A 488 22.97 -12.94 -6.17
CA LEU A 488 23.24 -11.76 -5.37
C LEU A 488 23.24 -12.14 -3.89
N TYR A 489 24.24 -11.72 -3.13
CA TYR A 489 24.35 -12.00 -1.70
C TYR A 489 25.18 -10.94 -0.98
N ASP A 490 25.16 -10.98 0.36
CA ASP A 490 25.95 -10.09 1.23
C ASP A 490 25.70 -8.60 0.90
N VAL A 491 24.44 -8.23 0.61
CA VAL A 491 24.05 -6.83 0.45
C VAL A 491 24.17 -6.14 1.81
N GLY A 492 25.07 -5.17 1.89
CA GLY A 492 25.42 -4.47 3.12
C GLY A 492 24.43 -3.38 3.53
N GLU A 493 24.89 -2.51 4.42
CA GLU A 493 24.14 -1.36 4.91
C GLU A 493 23.87 -0.34 3.80
N ALA A 494 22.64 0.19 3.76
CA ALA A 494 22.29 1.32 2.91
C ALA A 494 22.87 2.64 3.45
N GLY A 495 24.14 2.94 3.11
CA GLY A 495 24.88 4.12 3.57
C GLY A 495 25.00 5.24 2.54
N GLU A 496 26.18 5.86 2.43
CA GLU A 496 26.52 6.78 1.33
C GLU A 496 26.73 6.04 0.01
N THR A 497 27.14 4.79 0.11
CA THR A 497 27.13 3.80 -0.95
C THR A 497 26.54 2.51 -0.38
N ILE A 498 26.16 1.58 -1.26
CA ILE A 498 25.78 0.23 -0.89
C ILE A 498 26.74 -0.77 -1.52
N THR A 499 27.16 -1.77 -0.76
CA THR A 499 28.08 -2.83 -1.21
C THR A 499 27.35 -4.17 -1.26
N PHE A 500 27.65 -5.00 -2.24
CA PHE A 500 27.05 -6.31 -2.42
C PHE A 500 28.01 -7.24 -3.16
N LYS A 501 27.73 -8.55 -3.16
CA LYS A 501 28.50 -9.54 -3.91
C LYS A 501 27.64 -10.23 -4.96
N VAL A 502 28.26 -10.55 -6.09
CA VAL A 502 27.64 -11.32 -7.18
C VAL A 502 28.53 -12.51 -7.50
N LYS A 503 27.95 -13.70 -7.66
CA LYS A 503 28.62 -14.84 -8.30
C LYS A 503 28.11 -15.01 -9.73
N ILE A 504 29.04 -15.12 -10.67
CA ILE A 504 28.73 -15.48 -12.07
C ILE A 504 28.89 -16.99 -12.24
N SER A 505 27.79 -17.67 -12.53
CA SER A 505 27.76 -19.12 -12.73
C SER A 505 26.57 -19.54 -13.61
N ASP A 506 26.76 -20.62 -14.37
CA ASP A 506 25.69 -21.28 -15.15
C ASP A 506 24.95 -22.37 -14.35
N ILE A 507 25.29 -22.52 -13.07
CA ILE A 507 24.67 -23.44 -12.12
C ILE A 507 24.56 -22.75 -10.76
N GLN A 508 23.45 -22.96 -10.06
CA GLN A 508 23.26 -22.46 -8.71
C GLN A 508 22.79 -23.56 -7.77
N LEU A 509 23.39 -23.60 -6.58
CA LEU A 509 22.93 -24.44 -5.49
C LEU A 509 21.65 -23.83 -4.91
N THR A 510 20.58 -24.61 -4.87
CA THR A 510 19.30 -24.20 -4.28
C THR A 510 19.10 -24.77 -2.88
N GLN A 511 19.80 -25.84 -2.52
CA GLN A 511 19.83 -26.37 -1.15
C GLN A 511 21.11 -27.19 -0.94
N PRO A 512 21.83 -27.06 0.20
CA PRO A 512 21.58 -26.14 1.32
C PRO A 512 21.83 -24.67 0.98
N HIS A 513 21.21 -23.76 1.72
CA HIS A 513 21.43 -22.31 1.62
C HIS A 513 22.65 -21.87 2.43
N GLY A 514 22.90 -22.53 3.57
CA GLY A 514 23.86 -22.11 4.58
C GLY A 514 23.18 -21.70 5.89
N GLY A 515 23.89 -21.87 7.00
CA GLY A 515 23.39 -21.59 8.35
C GLY A 515 22.51 -22.68 8.96
N GLU A 516 22.11 -23.70 8.19
CA GLU A 516 21.34 -24.83 8.73
C GLU A 516 22.18 -25.68 9.70
N THR A 517 21.50 -26.45 10.55
CA THR A 517 22.12 -27.52 11.34
C THR A 517 21.57 -28.87 10.87
N TRP A 518 22.47 -29.74 10.43
CA TRP A 518 22.19 -31.12 10.04
C TRP A 518 22.80 -32.08 11.05
N PHE A 519 22.24 -33.28 11.17
CA PHE A 519 22.79 -34.31 12.04
C PHE A 519 23.48 -35.43 11.27
N SER A 520 24.53 -35.98 11.88
CA SER A 520 25.19 -37.19 11.41
C SER A 520 24.20 -38.35 11.33
N GLY A 521 24.38 -39.24 10.36
CA GLY A 521 23.49 -40.38 10.10
C GLY A 521 22.15 -40.03 9.47
N SER A 522 21.79 -38.74 9.35
CA SER A 522 20.57 -38.33 8.67
C SER A 522 20.75 -38.28 7.15
N ASN A 523 19.63 -38.15 6.45
CA ASN A 523 19.59 -38.05 4.99
C ASN A 523 19.17 -36.63 4.61
N LYS A 524 19.96 -35.95 3.77
CA LYS A 524 19.69 -34.55 3.39
C LYS A 524 19.63 -34.38 1.88
N SER A 525 18.62 -33.64 1.42
CA SER A 525 18.49 -33.29 0.02
C SER A 525 19.40 -32.12 -0.31
N ILE A 526 20.19 -32.30 -1.37
CA ILE A 526 20.98 -31.28 -2.04
C ILE A 526 20.29 -31.02 -3.38
N SER A 527 20.03 -29.77 -3.74
CA SER A 527 19.36 -29.43 -4.99
C SER A 527 20.01 -28.26 -5.69
N TRP A 528 19.88 -28.21 -7.03
CA TRP A 528 20.46 -27.17 -7.85
C TRP A 528 19.66 -26.94 -9.14
N LYS A 529 19.87 -25.77 -9.73
CA LYS A 529 19.38 -25.41 -11.07
C LYS A 529 20.52 -24.97 -11.96
N SER A 530 20.38 -25.14 -13.26
CA SER A 530 21.38 -24.76 -14.24
C SER A 530 20.76 -24.14 -15.49
N LYS A 531 21.51 -23.20 -16.08
CA LYS A 531 21.29 -22.67 -17.43
C LYS A 531 21.27 -23.78 -18.50
N ALA A 532 22.10 -24.82 -18.33
CA ALA A 532 22.19 -25.90 -19.29
C ALA A 532 20.96 -26.83 -19.19
N THR A 533 20.43 -27.25 -20.34
CA THR A 533 19.32 -28.20 -20.42
C THR A 533 19.78 -29.64 -20.59
N THR A 534 21.05 -29.86 -20.96
CA THR A 534 21.70 -31.17 -21.07
C THR A 534 23.08 -31.15 -20.41
N GLY A 535 23.53 -32.28 -19.86
CA GLY A 535 24.85 -32.41 -19.26
C GLY A 535 24.84 -33.16 -17.94
N SER A 536 25.96 -33.10 -17.22
CA SER A 536 26.14 -33.76 -15.93
C SER A 536 26.69 -32.79 -14.88
N VAL A 537 26.33 -33.01 -13.62
CA VAL A 537 26.76 -32.19 -12.47
C VAL A 537 27.48 -33.04 -11.45
N THR A 538 28.65 -32.60 -11.04
CA THR A 538 29.40 -33.18 -9.91
C THR A 538 29.01 -32.47 -8.63
N VAL A 539 28.65 -33.24 -7.60
CA VAL A 539 28.28 -32.73 -6.27
C VAL A 539 29.39 -33.09 -5.28
N GLU A 540 29.89 -32.10 -4.57
CA GLU A 540 30.99 -32.23 -3.63
C GLU A 540 30.62 -31.62 -2.29
N TYR A 541 31.23 -32.12 -1.21
CA TYR A 541 31.15 -31.51 0.11
C TYR A 541 32.54 -31.17 0.64
N SER A 542 32.58 -30.17 1.52
CA SER A 542 33.74 -29.78 2.31
C SER A 542 33.30 -29.69 3.78
N LEU A 543 34.23 -30.01 4.69
CA LEU A 543 34.02 -29.93 6.14
C LEU A 543 34.93 -28.91 6.83
N ASP A 544 35.78 -28.24 6.04
CA ASP A 544 36.90 -27.41 6.49
C ASP A 544 36.87 -26.02 5.85
N GLY A 545 35.68 -25.50 5.54
CA GLY A 545 35.48 -24.15 5.00
C GLY A 545 35.83 -24.03 3.51
N GLY A 546 35.78 -25.15 2.76
CA GLY A 546 36.08 -25.18 1.34
C GLY A 546 37.56 -25.40 1.00
N ASN A 547 38.40 -25.75 1.97
CA ASN A 547 39.83 -26.01 1.74
C ASN A 547 40.05 -27.38 1.08
N GLN A 548 39.28 -28.40 1.46
CA GLN A 548 39.28 -29.73 0.85
C GLN A 548 37.86 -30.12 0.41
N TRP A 549 37.77 -30.76 -0.75
CA TRP A 549 36.50 -31.17 -1.37
C TRP A 549 36.49 -32.68 -1.63
N THR A 550 35.40 -33.33 -1.25
CA THR A 550 35.14 -34.75 -1.48
C THR A 550 33.91 -34.92 -2.35
N VAL A 551 34.01 -35.73 -3.41
CA VAL A 551 32.90 -36.00 -4.32
C VAL A 551 31.87 -36.90 -3.63
N LEU A 552 30.61 -36.46 -3.59
CA LEU A 552 29.45 -37.28 -3.21
C LEU A 552 28.97 -38.12 -4.37
N THR A 553 28.77 -37.47 -5.53
CA THR A 553 28.21 -38.11 -6.72
C THR A 553 28.50 -37.30 -7.98
N SER A 554 28.28 -37.93 -9.14
CA SER A 554 28.15 -37.25 -10.42
C SER A 554 26.83 -37.69 -11.06
N THR A 555 25.99 -36.73 -11.42
CA THR A 555 24.61 -36.96 -11.88
C THR A 555 24.49 -36.73 -13.38
N GLY A 556 23.57 -37.44 -14.03
CA GLY A 556 23.32 -37.33 -15.48
C GLY A 556 22.37 -36.21 -15.90
N SER A 557 22.07 -35.24 -15.02
CA SER A 557 21.16 -34.13 -15.31
C SER A 557 21.71 -32.80 -14.81
N PRO A 558 21.65 -31.70 -15.60
CA PRO A 558 22.13 -30.39 -15.19
C PRO A 558 21.21 -29.67 -14.19
N ASN A 559 19.93 -30.03 -14.17
CA ASN A 559 18.97 -29.61 -13.14
C ASN A 559 18.59 -30.84 -12.32
N GLY A 560 18.57 -30.74 -10.99
CA GLY A 560 18.20 -31.91 -10.18
C GLY A 560 18.49 -31.79 -8.69
N SER A 561 18.43 -32.95 -8.06
CA SER A 561 18.74 -33.13 -6.64
C SER A 561 19.47 -34.44 -6.39
N HIS A 562 20.18 -34.50 -5.28
CA HIS A 562 20.83 -35.67 -4.75
C HIS A 562 20.58 -35.76 -3.24
N VAL A 563 20.22 -36.95 -2.75
CA VAL A 563 20.11 -37.19 -1.31
C VAL A 563 21.45 -37.68 -0.81
N TRP A 564 22.13 -36.88 0.02
CA TRP A 564 23.27 -37.33 0.79
C TRP A 564 22.77 -38.26 1.89
N THR A 565 22.94 -39.56 1.68
CA THR A 565 22.50 -40.59 2.62
C THR A 565 23.56 -40.86 3.67
N ASN A 566 23.12 -41.04 4.92
CA ASN A 566 23.98 -41.42 6.05
C ASN A 566 25.20 -40.48 6.19
N ILE A 567 24.92 -39.20 6.46
CA ILE A 567 25.97 -38.19 6.66
C ILE A 567 27.03 -38.71 7.65
N PRO A 568 28.34 -38.65 7.34
CA PRO A 568 29.38 -39.21 8.20
C PRO A 568 29.33 -38.67 9.63
N ILE A 569 29.63 -39.53 10.61
CA ILE A 569 29.64 -39.17 12.04
C ILE A 569 30.80 -38.20 12.33
N LEU A 570 30.48 -36.91 12.46
CA LEU A 570 31.43 -35.84 12.77
C LEU A 570 30.73 -34.57 13.27
N ASN A 571 31.52 -33.65 13.82
CA ASN A 571 31.09 -32.31 14.22
C ASN A 571 31.87 -31.24 13.42
N THR A 572 31.18 -30.35 12.71
CA THR A 572 31.79 -29.18 12.06
C THR A 572 30.79 -28.03 11.95
N THR A 573 31.28 -26.80 12.02
CA THR A 573 30.53 -25.56 11.73
C THR A 573 30.96 -24.92 10.41
N GLN A 574 31.75 -25.64 9.61
CA GLN A 574 32.42 -25.14 8.40
C GLN A 574 32.06 -25.97 7.17
N ALA A 575 30.87 -26.59 7.16
CA ALA A 575 30.46 -27.45 6.06
C ALA A 575 29.97 -26.64 4.86
N HIS A 576 30.37 -27.08 3.67
CA HIS A 576 29.90 -26.55 2.39
C HIS A 576 29.55 -27.67 1.42
N ILE A 577 28.61 -27.38 0.52
CA ILE A 577 28.30 -28.14 -0.67
C ILE A 577 28.69 -27.31 -1.89
N ARG A 578 29.29 -27.95 -2.88
CA ARG A 578 29.57 -27.38 -4.20
C ARG A 578 28.92 -28.25 -5.28
N VAL A 579 28.30 -27.58 -6.25
CA VAL A 579 27.81 -28.20 -7.48
C VAL A 579 28.60 -27.64 -8.65
N THR A 580 29.12 -28.52 -9.50
CA THR A 580 29.95 -28.16 -10.65
C THR A 580 29.33 -28.73 -11.92
N LEU A 581 29.03 -27.85 -12.89
CA LEU A 581 28.53 -28.24 -14.20
C LEU A 581 29.71 -28.72 -15.07
N ASN A 582 29.73 -30.01 -15.40
CA ASN A 582 30.91 -30.62 -16.03
C ASN A 582 31.17 -30.15 -17.46
N SER A 583 30.20 -29.54 -18.14
CA SER A 583 30.35 -29.08 -19.53
C SER A 583 31.22 -27.82 -19.67
N ASN A 584 31.28 -26.98 -18.65
CA ASN A 584 32.04 -25.72 -18.65
C ASN A 584 32.88 -25.49 -17.38
N GLY A 585 32.74 -26.36 -16.36
CA GLY A 585 33.46 -26.23 -15.09
C GLY A 585 32.93 -25.12 -14.18
N HIS A 586 31.84 -24.44 -14.55
CA HIS A 586 31.21 -23.45 -13.67
C HIS A 586 30.63 -24.15 -12.43
N SER A 587 30.82 -23.54 -11.27
CA SER A 587 30.40 -24.10 -10.00
C SER A 587 29.76 -23.08 -9.09
N ASP A 588 28.86 -23.54 -8.22
CA ASP A 588 28.32 -22.73 -7.13
C ASP A 588 28.33 -23.52 -5.82
N SER A 589 28.37 -22.79 -4.71
CA SER A 589 28.40 -23.32 -3.36
C SER A 589 27.53 -22.48 -2.43
N ASN A 590 27.03 -23.09 -1.35
CA ASN A 590 26.31 -22.35 -0.31
C ASN A 590 27.16 -21.17 0.20
N VAL A 591 26.51 -20.01 0.37
CA VAL A 591 27.17 -18.75 0.71
C VAL A 591 27.75 -18.78 2.12
N TYR A 592 26.93 -19.22 3.08
CA TYR A 592 27.30 -19.36 4.49
C TYR A 592 27.52 -20.84 4.82
N PRO A 593 28.48 -21.20 5.69
CA PRO A 593 28.65 -22.59 6.10
C PRO A 593 27.39 -23.10 6.83
N PHE A 594 27.12 -24.39 6.73
CA PHE A 594 26.14 -25.08 7.58
C PHE A 594 26.87 -25.91 8.64
N THR A 595 26.15 -26.30 9.68
CA THR A 595 26.66 -27.08 10.80
C THR A 595 26.26 -28.55 10.66
N ILE A 596 27.18 -29.47 10.93
CA ILE A 596 26.90 -30.89 11.11
C ILE A 596 27.21 -31.25 12.56
N LEU A 597 26.24 -31.84 13.26
CA LEU A 597 26.39 -32.32 14.64
C LEU A 597 26.21 -33.85 14.73
N SER A 598 26.93 -34.50 15.63
CA SER A 598 26.78 -35.94 15.88
C SER A 598 25.66 -36.27 16.87
N GLU A 599 25.23 -35.30 17.67
CA GLU A 599 24.20 -35.45 18.70
C GLU A 599 23.44 -34.15 18.91
N VAL A 600 22.22 -34.24 19.45
CA VAL A 600 21.43 -33.08 19.85
C VAL A 600 21.86 -32.64 21.25
N ALA A 601 22.10 -31.34 21.45
CA ALA A 601 22.46 -30.83 22.78
C ALA A 601 21.27 -30.89 23.75
N VAL A 602 21.57 -30.98 25.04
CA VAL A 602 20.57 -30.93 26.10
C VAL A 602 20.27 -29.46 26.43
N PRO A 603 19.00 -29.02 26.40
CA PRO A 603 18.65 -27.65 26.80
C PRO A 603 18.94 -27.44 28.30
N GLU A 604 19.22 -26.20 28.69
CA GLU A 604 19.45 -25.82 30.09
C GLU A 604 18.29 -24.98 30.60
N GLY A 605 17.67 -25.37 31.72
CA GLY A 605 16.63 -24.57 32.36
C GLY A 605 17.21 -23.28 32.95
N THR A 606 16.73 -22.12 32.50
CA THR A 606 17.27 -20.81 32.90
C THR A 606 16.37 -20.07 33.89
N TRP A 607 15.05 -20.24 33.83
CA TRP A 607 14.15 -19.62 34.79
C TRP A 607 12.83 -20.39 34.95
N PRO A 608 12.26 -20.50 36.17
CA PRO A 608 12.86 -20.14 37.45
C PRO A 608 14.15 -20.91 37.74
N GLU A 609 15.07 -20.27 38.45
CA GLU A 609 16.31 -20.93 38.90
C GLU A 609 15.98 -22.15 39.77
N ASN A 610 16.84 -23.16 39.76
CA ASN A 610 16.60 -24.38 40.51
C ASN A 610 16.55 -24.10 42.02
N GLY A 611 15.41 -24.40 42.65
CA GLY A 611 15.14 -24.14 44.06
C GLY A 611 14.66 -22.71 44.36
N ALA A 612 14.29 -21.92 43.35
CA ALA A 612 13.77 -20.58 43.54
C ALA A 612 12.51 -20.57 44.43
N THR A 613 12.35 -19.54 45.26
CA THR A 613 11.18 -19.35 46.12
C THR A 613 10.52 -17.99 45.83
N GLY A 614 9.24 -17.85 46.17
CA GLY A 614 8.50 -16.62 45.90
C GLY A 614 8.21 -16.39 44.41
N VAL A 615 8.25 -17.46 43.61
CA VAL A 615 7.97 -17.39 42.16
C VAL A 615 6.48 -17.04 41.95
N PRO A 616 6.12 -16.19 40.96
CA PRO A 616 4.72 -15.93 40.64
C PRO A 616 3.92 -17.23 40.39
N THR A 617 2.60 -17.19 40.58
CA THR A 617 1.70 -18.33 40.27
C THR A 617 1.50 -18.58 38.76
N ASN A 618 2.06 -17.69 37.94
CA ASN A 618 2.11 -17.76 36.47
C ASN A 618 3.54 -17.56 35.92
N PRO A 619 4.51 -18.40 36.28
CA PRO A 619 5.86 -18.21 35.79
C PRO A 619 5.97 -18.48 34.29
N LEU A 620 6.65 -17.60 33.56
CA LEU A 620 7.18 -17.89 32.22
C LEU A 620 8.44 -18.74 32.32
N LEU A 621 8.32 -20.06 32.27
CA LEU A 621 9.47 -20.96 32.22
C LEU A 621 10.36 -20.63 31.01
N ARG A 622 11.68 -20.67 31.17
CA ARG A 622 12.66 -20.40 30.12
C ARG A 622 13.80 -21.41 30.15
N TRP A 623 14.31 -21.76 28.99
CA TRP A 623 15.49 -22.60 28.81
C TRP A 623 16.34 -22.12 27.63
N THR A 624 17.55 -22.68 27.48
CA THR A 624 18.44 -22.35 26.36
C THR A 624 17.92 -22.96 25.06
N GLY A 625 18.02 -22.19 23.97
CA GLY A 625 17.73 -22.69 22.63
C GLY A 625 18.83 -23.63 22.15
N VAL A 626 18.45 -24.75 21.52
CA VAL A 626 19.38 -25.75 20.96
C VAL A 626 19.32 -25.72 19.43
N ALA A 627 20.47 -25.69 18.77
CA ALA A 627 20.55 -25.66 17.31
C ALA A 627 20.08 -26.99 16.67
N GLY A 628 19.36 -26.90 15.55
CA GLY A 628 18.89 -28.07 14.78
C GLY A 628 17.65 -28.76 15.36
N VAL A 629 17.07 -28.28 16.45
CA VAL A 629 15.85 -28.88 17.02
C VAL A 629 14.61 -28.48 16.24
N THR A 630 13.67 -29.41 16.14
CA THR A 630 12.34 -29.20 15.56
C THR A 630 11.30 -28.82 16.62
N GLY A 631 11.63 -29.00 17.90
CA GLY A 631 10.80 -28.61 19.02
C GLY A 631 11.39 -29.07 20.36
N TYR A 632 10.60 -28.92 21.42
CA TYR A 632 10.93 -29.37 22.77
C TYR A 632 9.79 -30.19 23.34
N GLN A 633 10.12 -31.22 24.11
CA GLN A 633 9.19 -31.82 25.04
C GLN A 633 9.45 -31.22 26.42
N PHE A 634 8.42 -30.74 27.10
CA PHE A 634 8.56 -30.25 28.47
C PHE A 634 7.45 -30.79 29.37
N GLN A 635 7.81 -30.93 30.64
CA GLN A 635 6.96 -31.51 31.67
C GLN A 635 7.00 -30.65 32.92
N VAL A 636 5.84 -30.52 33.56
CA VAL A 636 5.66 -29.85 34.85
C VAL A 636 4.82 -30.75 35.76
N SER A 637 5.24 -30.90 37.01
CA SER A 637 4.58 -31.73 38.02
C SER A 637 4.68 -31.09 39.40
N ASP A 638 3.77 -31.43 40.29
CA ASP A 638 3.88 -31.20 41.74
C ASP A 638 4.62 -32.35 42.46
N ASN A 639 4.98 -33.41 41.72
CA ASN A 639 5.76 -34.56 42.19
C ASN A 639 7.12 -34.62 41.48
N GLN A 640 8.19 -34.78 42.25
CA GLN A 640 9.58 -34.86 41.76
C GLN A 640 9.83 -36.03 40.79
N ASP A 641 9.09 -37.12 40.94
CA ASP A 641 9.25 -38.34 40.13
C ASP A 641 8.49 -38.27 38.80
N PHE A 642 7.64 -37.25 38.59
CA PHE A 642 6.80 -37.08 37.40
C PHE A 642 5.86 -38.27 37.12
N ASP A 643 5.35 -38.91 38.18
CA ASP A 643 4.31 -39.95 38.09
C ASP A 643 2.95 -39.39 37.64
N SER A 644 2.72 -38.10 37.88
CA SER A 644 1.60 -37.30 37.40
C SER A 644 2.11 -36.01 36.77
N TYR A 645 1.34 -35.44 35.84
CA TYR A 645 1.70 -34.21 35.14
C TYR A 645 0.63 -33.15 35.35
N LEU A 646 1.07 -31.93 35.63
CA LEU A 646 0.26 -30.72 35.46
C LEU A 646 0.31 -30.29 34.00
N VAL A 647 1.49 -30.40 33.39
CA VAL A 647 1.71 -30.12 31.97
C VAL A 647 2.67 -31.16 31.41
N ASN A 648 2.35 -31.69 30.22
CA ASN A 648 3.21 -32.60 29.46
C ASN A 648 2.96 -32.34 27.98
N ILE A 649 3.79 -31.47 27.38
CA ILE A 649 3.62 -31.03 26.00
C ILE A 649 4.76 -31.58 25.15
N MET A 650 4.38 -32.04 23.96
CA MET A 650 5.27 -32.46 22.88
C MET A 650 5.35 -31.39 21.81
N ASP A 651 6.46 -31.34 21.08
CA ASP A 651 6.67 -30.47 19.91
C ASP A 651 6.47 -28.97 20.18
N HIS A 652 6.82 -28.51 21.39
CA HIS A 652 6.76 -27.09 21.73
C HIS A 652 7.83 -26.30 20.96
N PRO A 653 7.48 -25.24 20.20
CA PRO A 653 8.38 -24.67 19.19
C PRO A 653 9.38 -23.65 19.73
N THR A 654 9.20 -23.14 20.95
CA THR A 654 10.01 -22.05 21.52
C THR A 654 10.78 -22.50 22.75
N SER A 655 11.74 -21.69 23.19
CA SER A 655 12.54 -21.97 24.38
C SER A 655 11.94 -21.39 25.68
N SER A 656 10.62 -21.25 25.72
CA SER A 656 9.88 -20.72 26.87
C SER A 656 8.43 -21.17 26.91
N TYR A 657 7.86 -21.29 28.11
CA TYR A 657 6.47 -21.70 28.29
C TYR A 657 5.80 -20.94 29.43
N GLN A 658 4.64 -20.33 29.17
CA GLN A 658 3.87 -19.59 30.16
C GLN A 658 3.01 -20.57 30.98
N LEU A 659 3.32 -20.74 32.26
CA LEU A 659 2.46 -21.45 33.21
C LEU A 659 1.40 -20.52 33.81
N SER A 660 0.33 -21.12 34.30
CA SER A 660 -0.80 -20.45 34.95
C SER A 660 -1.49 -21.43 35.92
N GLU A 661 -2.37 -20.90 36.77
CA GLU A 661 -3.22 -21.69 37.68
C GLU A 661 -2.45 -22.50 38.73
N LEU A 662 -1.20 -22.11 39.03
CA LEU A 662 -0.44 -22.73 40.11
C LEU A 662 -0.98 -22.27 41.48
N GLN A 663 -0.97 -23.18 42.43
CA GLN A 663 -1.36 -22.89 43.82
C GLN A 663 -0.25 -22.10 44.52
N PRO A 664 -0.58 -21.09 45.35
CA PRO A 664 0.42 -20.32 46.08
C PRO A 664 1.11 -21.18 47.14
N TYR A 665 2.37 -20.86 47.45
CA TYR A 665 3.20 -21.56 48.45
C TYR A 665 3.40 -23.06 48.19
N GLN A 666 3.13 -23.55 46.98
CA GLN A 666 3.34 -24.92 46.55
C GLN A 666 4.66 -25.08 45.79
N ASN A 667 5.31 -26.23 45.98
CA ASN A 667 6.52 -26.63 45.25
C ASN A 667 6.15 -27.36 43.96
N TYR A 668 6.85 -27.04 42.87
CA TYR A 668 6.69 -27.61 41.55
C TYR A 668 8.03 -28.01 40.93
N TYR A 669 8.00 -29.01 40.07
CA TYR A 669 9.14 -29.55 39.35
C TYR A 669 8.90 -29.46 37.84
N TRP A 670 9.93 -29.14 37.08
CA TRP A 670 9.85 -29.09 35.63
C TRP A 670 11.14 -29.55 34.96
N ARG A 671 11.02 -30.07 33.74
CA ARG A 671 12.15 -30.52 32.91
C ARG A 671 11.81 -30.39 31.43
N VAL A 672 12.84 -30.21 30.60
CA VAL A 672 12.70 -30.04 29.15
C VAL A 672 13.78 -30.84 28.40
N CYS A 673 13.43 -31.42 27.25
CA CYS A 673 14.38 -32.02 26.32
C CYS A 673 14.14 -31.51 24.90
N SER A 674 15.17 -31.64 24.07
CA SER A 674 15.12 -31.28 22.67
C SER A 674 14.55 -32.42 21.82
N ILE A 675 13.76 -32.06 20.81
CA ILE A 675 13.29 -32.95 19.76
C ILE A 675 13.99 -32.54 18.47
N SER A 676 14.56 -33.49 17.76
CA SER A 676 15.25 -33.27 16.49
C SER A 676 14.94 -34.40 15.51
N GLU A 677 15.54 -34.37 14.33
CA GLU A 677 15.45 -35.48 13.37
C GLU A 677 16.08 -36.79 13.86
N LEU A 678 16.96 -36.73 14.86
CA LEU A 678 17.50 -37.92 15.54
C LEU A 678 16.50 -38.53 16.53
N GLY A 679 15.38 -37.84 16.80
CA GLY A 679 14.39 -38.19 17.82
C GLY A 679 14.48 -37.30 19.06
N ILE A 680 13.97 -37.82 20.18
CA ILE A 680 13.86 -37.13 21.46
C ILE A 680 15.19 -37.31 22.22
N GLY A 681 15.83 -36.19 22.57
CA GLY A 681 17.02 -36.16 23.41
C GLY A 681 16.71 -36.39 24.89
N PRO A 682 17.74 -36.47 25.75
CA PRO A 682 17.54 -36.61 27.19
C PRO A 682 16.97 -35.31 27.79
N PHE A 683 16.22 -35.45 28.88
CA PHE A 683 15.80 -34.30 29.69
C PHE A 683 16.99 -33.60 30.32
N CYS A 684 16.88 -32.28 30.44
CA CYS A 684 17.74 -31.48 31.29
C CYS A 684 17.63 -31.94 32.75
N GLN A 685 18.51 -31.40 33.60
CA GLN A 685 18.34 -31.54 35.05
C GLN A 685 16.91 -31.13 35.46
N THR A 686 16.26 -31.95 36.30
CA THR A 686 14.97 -31.57 36.89
C THR A 686 15.15 -30.29 37.71
N MET A 687 14.42 -29.26 37.32
CA MET A 687 14.35 -27.96 37.99
C MET A 687 13.19 -27.96 38.98
N SER A 688 13.33 -27.25 40.11
CA SER A 688 12.22 -27.05 41.06
C SER A 688 12.04 -25.58 41.43
N PHE A 689 10.82 -25.18 41.81
CA PHE A 689 10.55 -23.88 42.40
C PHE A 689 9.33 -23.88 43.32
N THR A 690 9.31 -22.95 44.28
CA THR A 690 8.19 -22.71 45.18
C THR A 690 7.53 -21.38 44.84
N THR A 691 6.24 -21.43 44.56
CA THR A 691 5.41 -20.25 44.32
C THR A 691 5.28 -19.34 45.56
N GLY A 692 5.04 -18.05 45.35
CA GLY A 692 4.78 -17.04 46.37
C GLY A 692 3.29 -16.70 46.52
N ASN A 693 3.00 -15.43 46.78
CA ASN A 693 1.63 -14.90 46.80
C ASN A 693 0.93 -15.10 45.45
N ILE A 694 -0.40 -15.17 45.47
CA ILE A 694 -1.22 -15.14 44.25
C ILE A 694 -0.95 -13.82 43.52
N THR A 695 -0.45 -13.91 42.29
CA THR A 695 -0.19 -12.77 41.40
C THR A 695 -1.12 -12.74 40.20
N ASP A 696 -1.95 -13.77 40.03
CA ASP A 696 -2.84 -13.94 38.89
C ASP A 696 -4.26 -13.49 39.17
N LEU A 697 -4.87 -12.85 38.16
CA LEU A 697 -6.31 -12.63 38.15
C LEU A 697 -7.04 -13.97 37.99
N PRO A 698 -8.18 -14.19 38.67
CA PRO A 698 -8.99 -15.37 38.45
C PRO A 698 -9.61 -15.36 37.05
N ALA A 699 -9.98 -16.53 36.53
CA ALA A 699 -10.68 -16.62 35.25
C ALA A 699 -12.15 -16.16 35.36
N PRO A 700 -12.75 -15.61 34.29
CA PRO A 700 -14.17 -15.27 34.28
C PRO A 700 -15.06 -16.50 34.52
N PRO A 701 -16.05 -16.45 35.43
CA PRO A 701 -16.89 -17.59 35.76
C PRO A 701 -17.82 -18.00 34.62
N GLN A 702 -18.09 -19.30 34.50
CA GLN A 702 -19.09 -19.83 33.57
C GLN A 702 -20.49 -19.71 34.16
N LEU A 703 -21.42 -19.09 33.43
CA LEU A 703 -22.79 -18.85 33.91
C LEU A 703 -23.63 -20.14 33.87
N VAL A 704 -24.45 -20.38 34.88
CA VAL A 704 -25.30 -21.59 34.99
C VAL A 704 -26.78 -21.22 34.82
N PHE A 705 -27.31 -20.36 35.69
CA PHE A 705 -28.74 -20.00 35.68
C PHE A 705 -28.93 -18.49 35.96
N PRO A 706 -29.89 -17.80 35.29
CA PRO A 706 -30.77 -18.27 34.23
C PRO A 706 -30.03 -18.77 32.97
N SER A 707 -30.62 -19.75 32.27
CA SER A 707 -30.12 -20.17 30.96
C SER A 707 -30.25 -19.00 29.97
N ASP A 708 -29.38 -18.97 28.96
CA ASP A 708 -29.51 -17.95 27.91
C ASP A 708 -30.87 -18.09 27.19
N LEU A 709 -31.48 -16.94 26.88
CA LEU A 709 -32.80 -16.81 26.26
C LEU A 709 -34.00 -17.29 27.09
N ALA A 710 -33.83 -17.54 28.40
CA ALA A 710 -34.94 -17.97 29.24
C ALA A 710 -36.09 -16.93 29.24
N THR A 711 -37.34 -17.38 29.14
CA THR A 711 -38.52 -16.50 29.11
C THR A 711 -39.50 -16.82 30.23
N GLY A 712 -40.27 -15.84 30.68
CA GLY A 712 -41.31 -16.04 31.70
C GLY A 712 -40.76 -16.19 33.12
N LEU A 713 -39.55 -15.69 33.38
CA LEU A 713 -38.95 -15.79 34.70
C LEU A 713 -39.64 -14.89 35.73
N PRO A 714 -39.68 -15.29 37.02
CA PRO A 714 -40.24 -14.47 38.09
C PRO A 714 -39.46 -13.15 38.26
N LEU A 715 -40.03 -12.19 39.00
CA LEU A 715 -39.39 -10.91 39.27
C LEU A 715 -38.32 -10.96 40.38
N GLU A 716 -38.14 -12.15 40.97
CA GLU A 716 -37.07 -12.50 41.90
C GLU A 716 -36.36 -13.75 41.38
N ILE A 717 -35.06 -13.63 41.10
CA ILE A 717 -34.28 -14.67 40.44
C ILE A 717 -32.99 -14.90 41.22
N THR A 718 -32.67 -16.15 41.52
CA THR A 718 -31.36 -16.58 42.02
C THR A 718 -30.45 -16.92 40.85
N PHE A 719 -29.42 -16.11 40.63
CA PHE A 719 -28.40 -16.32 39.61
C PHE A 719 -27.32 -17.27 40.13
N ASN A 720 -26.82 -18.18 39.27
CA ASN A 720 -25.82 -19.19 39.61
C ASN A 720 -24.71 -19.25 38.54
N TRP A 721 -23.47 -19.54 38.94
CA TRP A 721 -22.31 -19.75 38.08
C TRP A 721 -21.35 -20.82 38.64
N GLU A 722 -20.35 -21.23 37.85
CA GLU A 722 -19.33 -22.20 38.26
C GLU A 722 -18.21 -21.54 39.09
N PRO A 723 -17.68 -22.21 40.14
CA PRO A 723 -16.58 -21.71 40.95
C PRO A 723 -15.27 -21.61 40.15
N GLN A 724 -14.41 -20.66 40.53
CA GLN A 724 -13.10 -20.41 39.93
C GLN A 724 -11.98 -20.67 40.95
N SER A 725 -10.94 -21.42 40.56
CA SER A 725 -9.89 -21.96 41.44
C SER A 725 -9.05 -20.90 42.16
N LEU A 726 -8.95 -19.69 41.61
CA LEU A 726 -8.20 -18.56 42.18
C LEU A 726 -9.10 -17.42 42.69
N ALA A 727 -10.42 -17.60 42.74
CA ALA A 727 -11.35 -16.53 43.10
C ALA A 727 -11.70 -16.53 44.59
N ASP A 728 -11.52 -15.37 45.23
CA ASP A 728 -11.95 -15.12 46.61
C ASP A 728 -13.41 -14.62 46.67
N SER A 729 -13.87 -13.91 45.63
CA SER A 729 -15.23 -13.37 45.54
C SER A 729 -15.68 -13.11 44.10
N TYR A 730 -16.96 -12.76 43.91
CA TYR A 730 -17.56 -12.48 42.61
C TYR A 730 -18.35 -11.16 42.60
N ALA A 731 -18.60 -10.66 41.39
CA ALA A 731 -19.51 -9.55 41.16
C ALA A 731 -20.45 -9.82 39.97
N ILE A 732 -21.74 -9.53 40.12
CA ILE A 732 -22.77 -9.68 39.06
C ILE A 732 -23.30 -8.34 38.60
N GLN A 733 -23.53 -8.21 37.30
CA GLN A 733 -24.29 -7.13 36.70
C GLN A 733 -25.56 -7.69 36.04
N VAL A 734 -26.71 -7.07 36.30
CA VAL A 734 -27.99 -7.34 35.63
C VAL A 734 -28.56 -6.02 35.12
N THR A 735 -28.95 -5.96 33.85
CA THR A 735 -29.37 -4.70 33.21
C THR A 735 -30.31 -4.92 32.02
N ARG A 736 -31.12 -3.92 31.70
CA ARG A 736 -31.90 -3.85 30.44
C ARG A 736 -31.07 -3.38 29.25
N ASP A 737 -29.91 -2.79 29.49
CA ASP A 737 -29.02 -2.27 28.46
C ASP A 737 -28.04 -3.36 27.97
N PRO A 738 -28.13 -3.83 26.72
CA PRO A 738 -27.23 -4.86 26.20
C PRO A 738 -25.74 -4.47 26.24
N TRP A 739 -25.45 -3.16 26.32
CA TRP A 739 -24.09 -2.63 26.35
C TRP A 739 -23.54 -2.38 27.75
N PHE A 740 -24.35 -2.60 28.80
CA PHE A 740 -23.98 -2.37 30.20
C PHE A 740 -23.46 -0.94 30.48
N ALA A 741 -23.86 0.06 29.70
CA ALA A 741 -23.54 1.47 29.94
C ALA A 741 -24.34 2.03 31.13
N SER A 742 -25.52 1.47 31.37
CA SER A 742 -26.27 1.61 32.62
C SER A 742 -26.55 0.23 33.19
N VAL A 743 -26.33 0.03 34.49
CA VAL A 743 -26.55 -1.25 35.17
C VAL A 743 -27.66 -1.10 36.19
N ASP A 744 -28.70 -1.93 36.07
CA ASP A 744 -29.86 -1.89 36.98
C ASP A 744 -29.49 -2.47 38.35
N HIS A 745 -28.73 -3.57 38.38
CA HIS A 745 -28.23 -4.19 39.60
C HIS A 745 -26.75 -4.54 39.47
N TYR A 746 -25.90 -4.00 40.35
CA TYR A 746 -24.48 -4.33 40.43
C TYR A 746 -24.14 -4.75 41.87
N ILE A 747 -23.91 -6.04 42.07
CA ILE A 747 -23.63 -6.63 43.39
C ILE A 747 -22.20 -7.17 43.38
N GLN A 748 -21.38 -6.79 44.36
CA GLN A 748 -19.96 -7.12 44.46
C GLN A 748 -19.66 -7.84 45.79
N GLY A 749 -18.51 -8.53 45.87
CA GLY A 749 -18.04 -9.16 47.10
C GLY A 749 -18.79 -10.45 47.46
N ILE A 750 -19.36 -11.14 46.47
CA ILE A 750 -20.15 -12.35 46.67
C ILE A 750 -19.18 -13.50 46.96
N GLY A 751 -19.21 -14.05 48.19
CA GLY A 751 -18.31 -15.15 48.60
C GLY A 751 -18.74 -16.55 48.15
N GLY A 752 -19.91 -16.67 47.51
CA GLY A 752 -20.42 -17.93 46.95
C GLY A 752 -20.64 -17.83 45.45
N THR A 753 -21.16 -18.90 44.84
CA THR A 753 -21.41 -18.98 43.40
C THR A 753 -22.85 -18.67 43.00
N SER A 754 -23.59 -17.99 43.87
CA SER A 754 -24.99 -17.64 43.64
C SER A 754 -25.40 -16.34 44.33
N VAL A 755 -26.37 -15.61 43.75
CA VAL A 755 -26.97 -14.42 44.36
C VAL A 755 -28.40 -14.18 43.86
N THR A 756 -29.29 -13.75 44.76
CA THR A 756 -30.68 -13.43 44.40
C THR A 756 -30.83 -11.93 44.08
N VAL A 757 -31.49 -11.62 42.96
CA VAL A 757 -31.89 -10.26 42.58
C VAL A 757 -33.41 -10.21 42.53
N SER A 758 -33.99 -9.25 43.26
CA SER A 758 -35.44 -8.99 43.33
C SER A 758 -35.81 -7.67 42.64
N SER A 759 -37.11 -7.40 42.50
CA SER A 759 -37.65 -6.15 41.94
C SER A 759 -37.38 -5.92 40.45
N LEU A 760 -37.32 -6.99 39.66
CA LEU A 760 -37.25 -6.89 38.20
C LEU A 760 -38.61 -6.45 37.62
N ASN A 761 -38.61 -5.81 36.45
CA ASN A 761 -39.83 -5.35 35.81
C ASN A 761 -40.54 -6.49 35.07
N TYR A 762 -41.87 -6.45 34.98
CA TYR A 762 -42.66 -7.37 34.16
C TYR A 762 -42.33 -7.23 32.66
N ASN A 763 -42.47 -8.32 31.92
CA ASN A 763 -42.32 -8.40 30.45
C ASN A 763 -41.06 -7.67 29.92
N THR A 764 -39.95 -7.80 30.64
CA THR A 764 -38.75 -7.00 30.40
C THR A 764 -37.58 -7.93 30.07
N ASN A 765 -36.84 -7.59 29.01
CA ASN A 765 -35.63 -8.27 28.61
C ASN A 765 -34.44 -7.73 29.42
N TYR A 766 -33.72 -8.63 30.08
CA TYR A 766 -32.53 -8.35 30.88
C TYR A 766 -31.32 -9.11 30.35
N PHE A 767 -30.15 -8.52 30.53
CA PHE A 767 -28.83 -9.04 30.24
C PHE A 767 -28.05 -9.15 31.54
N TRP A 768 -27.26 -10.20 31.70
CA TRP A 768 -26.44 -10.39 32.89
C TRP A 768 -25.09 -11.02 32.60
N ARG A 769 -24.11 -10.72 33.46
CA ARG A 769 -22.73 -11.22 33.41
C ARG A 769 -22.08 -11.18 34.80
N VAL A 770 -21.08 -12.01 35.02
CA VAL A 770 -20.39 -12.15 36.33
C VAL A 770 -18.87 -12.08 36.15
N SER A 771 -18.16 -11.41 37.05
CA SER A 771 -16.69 -11.45 37.17
C SER A 771 -16.27 -12.10 38.47
N SER A 772 -15.05 -12.62 38.52
CA SER A 772 -14.41 -13.15 39.72
C SER A 772 -13.29 -12.20 40.18
N SER A 773 -12.93 -12.25 41.46
CA SER A 773 -11.93 -11.36 42.04
C SER A 773 -11.12 -12.06 43.12
N ASN A 774 -9.84 -11.69 43.25
CA ASN A 774 -8.95 -12.11 44.32
C ASN A 774 -8.00 -10.96 44.72
N VAL A 775 -6.99 -11.27 45.53
CA VAL A 775 -5.97 -10.32 45.97
C VAL A 775 -5.17 -9.64 44.84
N ALA A 776 -5.06 -10.25 43.65
CA ALA A 776 -4.38 -9.67 42.49
C ALA A 776 -5.28 -8.73 41.67
N GLY A 777 -6.60 -8.80 41.83
CA GLY A 777 -7.58 -7.95 41.15
C GLY A 777 -8.81 -8.72 40.66
N SER A 778 -9.52 -8.16 39.69
CA SER A 778 -10.74 -8.76 39.12
C SER A 778 -10.53 -9.26 37.69
N SER A 779 -11.16 -10.38 37.36
CA SER A 779 -11.25 -10.92 36.01
C SER A 779 -12.04 -9.99 35.08
N LEU A 780 -11.99 -10.27 33.78
CA LEU A 780 -13.04 -9.81 32.87
C LEU A 780 -14.39 -10.40 33.27
N PHE A 781 -15.49 -9.78 32.86
CA PHE A 781 -16.82 -10.37 33.01
C PHE A 781 -16.98 -11.57 32.06
N SER A 782 -17.80 -12.53 32.48
CA SER A 782 -18.28 -13.65 31.67
C SER A 782 -18.95 -13.18 30.37
N PRO A 783 -19.12 -14.06 29.38
CA PRO A 783 -20.05 -13.81 28.28
C PRO A 783 -21.44 -13.41 28.80
N ILE A 784 -22.10 -12.52 28.06
CA ILE A 784 -23.42 -11.99 28.41
C ILE A 784 -24.49 -13.04 28.14
N ARG A 785 -25.40 -13.23 29.08
CA ARG A 785 -26.66 -13.98 28.87
C ARG A 785 -27.85 -13.06 28.94
N ARG A 786 -28.93 -13.41 28.24
CA ARG A 786 -30.20 -12.66 28.28
C ARG A 786 -31.38 -13.52 28.74
N PHE A 787 -32.38 -12.90 29.36
CA PHE A 787 -33.64 -13.53 29.76
C PHE A 787 -34.79 -12.53 29.76
N THR A 788 -36.03 -12.99 29.74
CA THR A 788 -37.25 -12.17 29.82
C THR A 788 -38.12 -12.57 31.00
N THR A 789 -38.58 -11.59 31.77
CA THR A 789 -39.48 -11.79 32.93
C THR A 789 -40.94 -12.02 32.51
N MET A 790 -41.73 -12.61 33.42
CA MET A 790 -43.16 -12.89 33.22
C MET A 790 -43.98 -11.64 32.88
N GLN A 791 -45.11 -11.80 32.19
CA GLN A 791 -46.04 -10.71 31.90
C GLN A 791 -46.79 -10.27 33.17
N GLY A 792 -46.96 -8.97 33.33
CA GLY A 792 -47.78 -8.38 34.40
C GLY A 792 -49.20 -8.13 33.93
N THR A 793 -50.19 -8.34 34.80
CA THR A 793 -51.58 -7.90 34.54
C THR A 793 -51.67 -6.39 34.68
N ALA A 794 -52.13 -5.71 33.62
CA ALA A 794 -52.17 -4.25 33.54
C ALA A 794 -53.00 -3.62 34.67
N VAL A 795 -52.38 -2.71 35.41
CA VAL A 795 -53.04 -1.62 36.13
C VAL A 795 -52.27 -0.34 35.76
N ASP A 796 -53.00 0.66 35.30
CA ASP A 796 -52.50 1.99 34.87
C ASP A 796 -51.64 2.67 35.95
N ASP A 797 -50.52 3.28 35.55
CA ASP A 797 -49.80 4.28 36.36
C ASP A 797 -49.45 5.53 35.51
N PRO A 798 -49.90 6.73 35.90
CA PRO A 798 -49.73 7.97 35.14
C PRO A 798 -48.42 8.66 35.53
N GLY A 799 -47.40 8.66 34.66
CA GLY A 799 -46.14 9.33 34.99
C GLY A 799 -45.14 9.64 33.87
N VAL A 800 -45.44 9.35 32.60
CA VAL A 800 -44.44 9.58 31.52
C VAL A 800 -44.51 11.01 30.98
N LEU A 801 -43.57 11.87 31.39
CA LEU A 801 -43.39 13.20 30.81
C LEU A 801 -42.82 13.11 29.37
N PRO A 802 -43.26 13.98 28.44
CA PRO A 802 -42.78 13.98 27.06
C PRO A 802 -41.33 14.47 26.95
N PRO A 803 -40.54 13.96 25.97
CA PRO A 803 -39.17 14.39 25.74
C PRO A 803 -39.11 15.89 25.39
N ARG A 804 -38.09 16.59 25.90
CA ARG A 804 -37.87 18.04 25.72
C ARG A 804 -36.41 18.32 25.40
N ASP A 805 -36.16 19.40 24.66
CA ASP A 805 -34.80 19.87 24.40
C ASP A 805 -34.17 20.48 25.66
N ARG A 806 -33.04 19.92 26.10
CA ARG A 806 -32.32 20.36 27.30
C ARG A 806 -30.83 20.18 27.11
N LEU A 807 -30.05 21.20 27.45
CA LEU A 807 -28.60 21.09 27.70
C LEU A 807 -28.38 21.53 29.14
N GLU A 808 -27.89 20.63 29.98
CA GLU A 808 -27.65 20.89 31.41
C GLU A 808 -26.30 21.55 31.65
N GLN A 809 -26.16 22.14 32.82
CA GLN A 809 -24.86 22.61 33.28
C GLN A 809 -23.98 21.40 33.58
N ASN A 810 -22.78 21.36 33.00
CA ASN A 810 -21.79 20.33 33.27
C ASN A 810 -21.54 20.22 34.78
N TYR A 811 -21.37 18.99 35.28
CA TYR A 811 -21.10 18.73 36.69
C TYR A 811 -19.99 17.68 36.84
N PRO A 812 -18.97 17.92 37.69
CA PRO A 812 -18.75 19.14 38.48
C PRO A 812 -18.42 20.38 37.60
N ASN A 813 -18.61 21.59 38.13
CA ASN A 813 -18.16 22.85 37.52
C ASN A 813 -17.90 23.91 38.62
N PRO A 814 -16.64 24.28 38.92
CA PRO A 814 -15.41 23.90 38.21
C PRO A 814 -15.09 22.41 38.32
N PHE A 815 -14.28 21.89 37.41
CA PHE A 815 -13.90 20.47 37.38
C PHE A 815 -12.39 20.26 37.21
N ASN A 816 -11.90 19.08 37.64
CA ASN A 816 -10.51 18.63 37.52
C ASN A 816 -10.42 17.08 37.50
N PRO A 817 -9.87 16.43 36.45
CA PRO A 817 -9.75 16.90 35.07
C PRO A 817 -11.05 16.66 34.27
N SER A 818 -12.05 15.96 34.82
CA SER A 818 -13.24 15.54 34.06
C SER A 818 -14.58 16.10 34.56
N THR A 819 -15.52 16.29 33.62
CA THR A 819 -16.89 16.74 33.89
C THR A 819 -17.88 16.01 33.00
N THR A 820 -19.12 15.86 33.48
CA THR A 820 -20.21 15.25 32.71
C THR A 820 -21.13 16.34 32.15
N ILE A 821 -21.39 16.30 30.85
CA ILE A 821 -22.35 17.13 30.14
C ILE A 821 -23.58 16.28 29.82
N THR A 822 -24.73 16.65 30.37
CA THR A 822 -26.01 15.97 30.14
C THR A 822 -26.88 16.77 29.18
N PHE A 823 -27.48 16.11 28.19
CA PHE A 823 -28.47 16.73 27.32
C PHE A 823 -29.59 15.78 26.87
N SER A 824 -30.71 16.34 26.45
CA SER A 824 -31.83 15.63 25.81
C SER A 824 -32.32 16.41 24.60
N LEU A 825 -32.85 15.72 23.60
CA LEU A 825 -33.56 16.32 22.47
C LEU A 825 -35.01 15.87 22.50
N LYS A 826 -35.90 16.77 22.07
CA LYS A 826 -37.32 16.48 21.87
C LYS A 826 -37.51 15.42 20.79
N ASP A 827 -36.71 15.49 19.73
CA ASP A 827 -36.59 14.44 18.71
C ASP A 827 -35.23 13.72 18.85
N PRO A 828 -35.20 12.56 19.55
CA PRO A 828 -33.97 11.80 19.76
C PRO A 828 -33.50 11.03 18.51
N SER A 829 -34.28 11.06 17.41
CA SER A 829 -33.91 10.45 16.14
C SER A 829 -33.12 11.40 15.22
N ALA A 830 -33.10 12.70 15.53
CA ALA A 830 -32.35 13.69 14.76
C ALA A 830 -30.84 13.61 15.06
N PRO A 831 -29.97 13.78 14.04
CA PRO A 831 -28.53 13.89 14.25
C PRO A 831 -28.21 15.08 15.16
N ALA A 832 -27.33 14.85 16.14
CA ALA A 832 -26.91 15.85 17.10
C ALA A 832 -25.38 15.89 17.22
N GLU A 833 -24.87 17.08 17.53
CA GLU A 833 -23.45 17.32 17.69
C GLU A 833 -23.17 18.18 18.93
N LEU A 834 -22.24 17.72 19.77
CA LEU A 834 -21.76 18.46 20.95
C LEU A 834 -20.27 18.80 20.76
N ARG A 835 -19.96 20.08 20.60
CA ARG A 835 -18.60 20.59 20.39
C ARG A 835 -18.13 21.48 21.54
N ILE A 836 -16.85 21.38 21.90
CA ILE A 836 -16.18 22.22 22.90
C ILE A 836 -15.29 23.26 22.20
N PHE A 837 -15.33 24.49 22.68
CA PHE A 837 -14.55 25.63 22.19
C PHE A 837 -13.79 26.31 23.32
N ASN A 838 -12.62 26.86 23.01
CA ASN A 838 -11.88 27.73 23.92
C ASN A 838 -12.45 29.17 23.93
N LEU A 839 -11.89 30.07 24.75
CA LEU A 839 -12.32 31.48 24.83
C LEU A 839 -12.18 32.26 23.51
N LYS A 840 -11.32 31.83 22.60
CA LYS A 840 -11.15 32.44 21.27
C LYS A 840 -12.15 31.90 20.24
N GLY A 841 -13.04 30.98 20.64
CA GLY A 841 -14.00 30.33 19.74
C GLY A 841 -13.40 29.22 18.88
N GLN A 842 -12.14 28.84 19.12
CA GLN A 842 -11.51 27.74 18.39
C GLN A 842 -12.05 26.41 18.92
N LEU A 843 -12.32 25.47 18.01
CA LEU A 843 -12.75 24.12 18.34
C LEU A 843 -11.63 23.41 19.11
N VAL A 844 -11.98 22.83 20.26
CA VAL A 844 -11.08 22.06 21.12
C VAL A 844 -11.31 20.57 20.89
N ARG A 845 -12.59 20.15 20.87
CA ARG A 845 -12.96 18.75 20.67
C ARG A 845 -14.43 18.63 20.26
N THR A 846 -14.73 17.73 19.35
CA THR A 846 -16.10 17.25 19.13
C THR A 846 -16.34 16.06 20.06
N LEU A 847 -17.18 16.23 21.09
CA LEU A 847 -17.45 15.15 22.05
C LEU A 847 -18.42 14.10 21.53
N TYR A 848 -19.28 14.49 20.61
CA TYR A 848 -20.34 13.65 20.10
C TYR A 848 -20.84 14.15 18.75
N LYS A 849 -21.04 13.23 17.81
CA LYS A 849 -21.65 13.47 16.49
C LYS A 849 -22.37 12.19 16.05
N GLY A 850 -23.71 12.20 16.08
CA GLY A 850 -24.52 11.02 15.75
C GLY A 850 -25.98 11.10 16.23
N ILE A 851 -26.72 9.99 16.20
CA ILE A 851 -28.12 9.90 16.65
C ILE A 851 -28.16 9.47 18.13
N PRO A 852 -28.66 10.31 19.08
CA PRO A 852 -28.51 10.09 20.53
C PRO A 852 -29.09 8.80 21.11
N GLY A 853 -30.03 8.14 20.41
CA GLY A 853 -30.52 6.79 20.74
C GLY A 853 -31.29 6.64 22.06
N GLY A 854 -31.49 7.72 22.83
CA GLY A 854 -32.12 7.71 24.15
C GLY A 854 -32.76 9.05 24.53
N ARG A 855 -33.51 9.08 25.64
CA ARG A 855 -34.23 10.29 26.10
C ARG A 855 -33.32 11.34 26.78
N GLU A 856 -32.15 10.93 27.27
CA GLU A 856 -31.13 11.77 27.89
C GLU A 856 -29.76 11.13 27.65
N LEU A 857 -28.77 11.90 27.19
CA LEU A 857 -27.40 11.46 26.92
C LEU A 857 -26.43 12.18 27.86
N LYS A 858 -25.50 11.42 28.45
CA LYS A 858 -24.46 11.92 29.36
C LYS A 858 -23.09 11.67 28.73
N LEU A 859 -22.33 12.73 28.53
CA LEU A 859 -21.02 12.68 27.88
C LEU A 859 -19.94 13.22 28.81
N VAL A 860 -18.82 12.52 28.91
CA VAL A 860 -17.70 12.92 29.76
C VAL A 860 -16.66 13.64 28.92
N TRP A 861 -16.28 14.85 29.34
CA TRP A 861 -15.07 15.49 28.86
C TRP A 861 -13.97 15.35 29.91
N ASP A 862 -12.78 14.96 29.48
CA ASP A 862 -11.58 14.65 30.26
C ASP A 862 -10.56 15.80 30.29
N GLY A 863 -10.91 16.96 29.73
CA GLY A 863 -9.97 18.09 29.62
C GLY A 863 -8.91 17.91 28.54
N LYS A 864 -9.14 17.07 27.53
CA LYS A 864 -8.23 16.89 26.37
C LYS A 864 -8.80 17.48 25.07
N ASP A 865 -7.91 17.87 24.16
CA ASP A 865 -8.24 18.26 22.79
C ASP A 865 -8.46 17.04 21.87
N GLU A 866 -8.75 17.29 20.60
CA GLU A 866 -9.01 16.25 19.59
C GLU A 866 -7.79 15.35 19.28
N GLN A 867 -6.57 15.81 19.61
CA GLN A 867 -5.33 15.05 19.50
C GLN A 867 -4.94 14.35 20.82
N GLY A 868 -5.82 14.36 21.83
CA GLY A 868 -5.61 13.71 23.13
C GLY A 868 -4.69 14.45 24.10
N ARG A 869 -4.30 15.70 23.78
CA ARG A 869 -3.41 16.53 24.60
C ARG A 869 -4.21 17.30 25.65
N ASP A 870 -3.65 17.48 26.84
CA ASP A 870 -4.35 18.19 27.90
C ASP A 870 -4.47 19.69 27.58
N VAL A 871 -5.66 20.25 27.76
CA VAL A 871 -5.90 21.69 27.57
C VAL A 871 -5.56 22.48 28.85
N ALA A 872 -5.31 23.78 28.72
CA ALA A 872 -4.94 24.62 29.86
C ALA A 872 -6.11 24.87 30.82
N SER A 873 -5.84 25.13 32.11
CA SER A 873 -6.85 25.64 33.05
C SER A 873 -7.49 26.90 32.49
N GLY A 874 -8.81 26.99 32.53
CA GLY A 874 -9.50 28.11 31.90
C GLY A 874 -10.97 27.86 31.63
N ILE A 875 -11.59 28.86 31.00
CA ILE A 875 -12.99 28.83 30.64
C ILE A 875 -13.14 28.20 29.25
N TYR A 876 -14.08 27.27 29.14
CA TYR A 876 -14.46 26.63 27.88
C TYR A 876 -15.97 26.76 27.66
N HIS A 877 -16.38 26.68 26.41
CA HIS A 877 -17.80 26.65 26.03
C HIS A 877 -18.11 25.33 25.34
N TYR A 878 -19.25 24.73 25.64
CA TYR A 878 -19.77 23.59 24.89
C TYR A 878 -21.10 23.95 24.26
N LYS A 879 -21.26 23.59 22.98
CA LYS A 879 -22.44 23.87 22.17
C LYS A 879 -23.04 22.56 21.67
N LEU A 880 -24.32 22.35 21.96
CA LEU A 880 -25.15 21.30 21.38
C LEU A 880 -25.89 21.87 20.17
N SER A 881 -25.90 21.16 19.04
CA SER A 881 -26.71 21.45 17.85
C SER A 881 -27.35 20.17 17.33
N GLY A 882 -28.67 20.12 17.16
CA GLY A 882 -29.38 18.96 16.61
C GLY A 882 -30.90 19.12 16.66
N GLY A 883 -31.62 18.58 15.66
CA GLY A 883 -33.10 18.62 15.61
C GLY A 883 -33.73 20.02 15.66
N GLY A 884 -33.02 21.06 15.19
CA GLY A 884 -33.44 22.46 15.28
C GLY A 884 -33.14 23.14 16.62
N PHE A 885 -32.64 22.41 17.62
CA PHE A 885 -32.19 22.93 18.92
C PHE A 885 -30.70 23.27 18.89
N SER A 886 -30.35 24.49 19.33
CA SER A 886 -28.95 24.92 19.50
C SER A 886 -28.78 25.65 20.83
N LYS A 887 -27.89 25.17 21.70
CA LYS A 887 -27.62 25.78 23.00
C LYS A 887 -26.16 25.70 23.39
N THR A 888 -25.61 26.79 23.91
CA THR A 888 -24.24 26.89 24.40
C THR A 888 -24.22 27.11 25.91
N ARG A 889 -23.28 26.48 26.61
CA ARG A 889 -23.00 26.71 28.02
C ARG A 889 -21.51 26.83 28.29
N LYS A 890 -21.18 27.46 29.41
CA LYS A 890 -19.82 27.70 29.90
C LYS A 890 -19.41 26.66 30.93
N MET A 891 -18.15 26.26 30.94
CA MET A 891 -17.51 25.43 31.97
C MET A 891 -16.13 25.98 32.36
N LEU A 892 -15.66 25.64 33.56
CA LEU A 892 -14.37 26.08 34.10
C LEU A 892 -13.53 24.85 34.49
N LEU A 893 -12.42 24.65 33.78
CA LEU A 893 -11.41 23.65 34.11
C LEU A 893 -10.38 24.28 35.06
N LEU A 894 -10.17 23.64 36.21
CA LEU A 894 -9.12 23.99 37.17
C LEU A 894 -8.17 22.80 37.26
N LYS A 895 -6.91 22.96 36.85
CA LYS A 895 -5.85 21.98 37.16
C LYS A 895 -5.30 22.18 38.56
#